data_AF-A0A819JX72-F1
#
_entry.id   AF-A0A819JX72-F1
#
_cell.length_a   1.000
_cell.length_b   1.000
_cell.length_c   1.000
_cell.angle_alpha   90.00
_cell.angle_beta   90.00
_cell.angle_gamma   90.00
#
_symmetry.space_group_name_H-M   'P 1'
#
loop_
_entity.id
_entity.type
_entity.pdbx_description
1 polymer ?
#
loop_
_entity_poly.entity_id
_entity_poly.type
_entity_poly.pdbx_seq_one_letter_code
_entity_poly.pdbx_strand_id
1 'polypeptide(L)'
;MKYVSRWFKSEKEISEAANHIGSVLHDDTDEQSFFDVVFSRFDNYDQSNQAHENKTLSEDTDFIIQCAIDSLTSPEHLSRQSKQIHVFFYIYRRTAEYNEYKKRCNAQLKEFQEKLLERLGNVFKSTKGCEPNLSTTNKDLIERIDIRQHLVAVTEIKDLEKLNMLFALYKLSFQSSLVVNSDIRLQWIDIVCKIRPWSISLIDFIAQYLECKSAFEHCPLDITALIYLTRIVKLSKSVEMPPFDILHNFLHELKLDYKEFYNQFLIIFDEGIQKAFYKQAHVCQLLRILSTEEDLFTKYLSACCAPSMSPDQLWGIFLNLSTNGGINKIMQKHLSLILTQRMQNITIETFKRCNGRSNEVLKQIKDENYQIFAGILDTVLYGFLNKQLNDQQYSCYLTDYILKEFLNIALRLSPTHSLQHPSCLLIIRHLLFKLDNYGIVISEKITRLFIRLNNLDKGVFQTDDPASIIKDEWLIDYIFHIPQDWLMLIKYDYDCLTAVCQNNSWSLYIWSRLIQLSLSKVETDKWNATVAHLNHWMINVGRDKYTANDTLTIIFVNTIFDTVIFKNSKSVLFVPNIGSILTYILDARQNNDKLVDIKQVDDFIQKVNQSIKDILSLNSKFGLLEFLVCKTFRDLK
;
A
#
# COMPACT_ATOMS: atom_id res chain seq x y z
N MET A 1 2.36 2.83 72.57
CA MET A 1 3.63 2.52 73.27
C MET A 1 3.80 1.08 73.80
N LYS A 2 2.75 0.29 74.14
CA LYS A 2 2.94 -1.06 74.75
C LYS A 2 3.58 -2.15 73.84
N TYR A 3 3.65 -1.95 72.52
CA TYR A 3 4.16 -2.96 71.57
C TYR A 3 5.65 -2.77 71.21
N VAL A 4 6.12 -1.55 70.95
CA VAL A 4 7.54 -1.23 70.63
C VAL A 4 8.47 -1.55 71.80
N SER A 5 8.00 -1.38 73.03
CA SER A 5 8.75 -1.69 74.27
C SER A 5 8.99 -3.19 74.50
N ARG A 6 8.52 -4.10 73.63
CA ARG A 6 8.79 -5.54 73.72
C ARG A 6 10.00 -5.99 72.91
N TRP A 7 10.36 -5.28 71.84
CA TRP A 7 11.52 -5.62 70.98
C TRP A 7 12.83 -4.97 71.46
N PHE A 8 12.75 -3.78 72.06
CA PHE A 8 13.90 -3.10 72.67
C PHE A 8 14.05 -3.41 74.17
N LYS A 9 13.63 -4.61 74.62
CA LYS A 9 13.89 -5.02 76.01
C LYS A 9 15.38 -5.38 76.16
N SER A 10 16.02 -4.59 77.03
CA SER A 10 17.36 -4.68 77.61
C SER A 10 18.55 -4.35 76.68
N GLU A 11 19.28 -3.29 77.05
CA GLU A 11 20.69 -2.91 76.72
C GLU A 11 20.98 -1.71 75.79
N LYS A 12 20.01 -1.08 75.12
CA LYS A 12 20.30 0.10 74.25
C LYS A 12 19.66 1.38 74.77
N GLU A 13 20.46 2.43 75.01
CA GLU A 13 19.97 3.78 75.37
C GLU A 13 19.36 4.47 74.14
N ILE A 14 18.04 4.70 74.18
CA ILE A 14 17.32 5.50 73.18
C ILE A 14 17.14 6.91 73.74
N SER A 15 17.49 7.92 72.95
CA SER A 15 17.36 9.32 73.36
C SER A 15 15.90 9.75 73.51
N GLU A 16 15.66 10.76 74.36
CA GLU A 16 14.32 11.34 74.53
C GLU A 16 13.81 11.98 73.22
N ALA A 17 14.70 12.57 72.43
CA ALA A 17 14.37 13.14 71.13
C ALA A 17 13.93 12.07 70.11
N ALA A 18 14.57 10.90 70.08
CA ALA A 18 14.12 9.78 69.24
C ALA A 18 12.78 9.20 69.72
N ASN A 19 12.56 9.11 71.03
CA ASN A 19 11.28 8.71 71.61
C ASN A 19 10.14 9.66 71.20
N HIS A 20 10.40 10.98 71.12
CA HIS A 20 9.42 11.95 70.63
C HIS A 20 9.11 11.79 69.13
N ILE A 21 10.09 11.43 68.29
CA ILE A 21 9.82 11.08 66.88
C ILE A 21 8.92 9.85 66.83
N GLY A 22 9.27 8.79 67.59
CA GLY A 22 8.49 7.55 67.64
C GLY A 22 7.06 7.74 68.14
N SER A 23 6.83 8.63 69.13
CA SER A 23 5.48 8.89 69.64
C SER A 23 4.58 9.54 68.60
N VAL A 24 5.10 10.50 67.83
CA VAL A 24 4.34 11.20 66.78
C VAL A 24 3.79 10.22 65.75
N LEU A 25 4.54 9.17 65.39
CA LEU A 25 4.12 8.15 64.42
C LEU A 25 2.97 7.26 64.91
N HIS A 26 2.60 7.38 66.19
CA HIS A 26 1.53 6.65 66.85
C HIS A 26 0.46 7.57 67.46
N ASP A 27 0.60 8.90 67.35
CA ASP A 27 -0.32 9.89 67.92
C ASP A 27 -1.44 10.31 66.96
N ASP A 28 -2.58 10.69 67.53
CA ASP A 28 -3.80 11.10 66.82
C ASP A 28 -3.79 12.60 66.43
N THR A 29 -2.76 13.05 65.71
CA THR A 29 -2.65 14.46 65.26
C THR A 29 -3.30 14.71 63.89
N ASP A 30 -3.87 15.91 63.68
CA ASP A 30 -4.56 16.33 62.44
C ASP A 30 -3.62 16.36 61.21
N GLU A 31 -4.17 16.08 60.03
CA GLU A 31 -3.44 15.79 58.77
C GLU A 31 -2.36 16.82 58.36
N GLN A 32 -2.66 18.11 58.46
CA GLN A 32 -1.73 19.19 58.08
C GLN A 32 -0.69 19.47 59.18
N SER A 33 -1.05 19.26 60.44
CA SER A 33 -0.13 19.38 61.57
C SER A 33 0.90 18.25 61.63
N PHE A 34 0.61 17.09 61.02
CA PHE A 34 1.44 15.90 61.14
C PHE A 34 2.82 16.06 60.48
N PHE A 35 2.89 16.55 59.24
CA PHE A 35 4.18 16.72 58.55
C PHE A 35 5.05 17.78 59.26
N ASP A 36 4.47 18.92 59.61
CA ASP A 36 5.18 20.01 60.29
C ASP A 36 5.71 19.58 61.67
N VAL A 37 4.93 18.77 62.39
CA VAL A 37 5.36 18.18 63.67
C VAL A 37 6.51 17.20 63.45
N VAL A 38 6.40 16.27 62.48
CA VAL A 38 7.49 15.32 62.18
C VAL A 38 8.76 16.08 61.80
N PHE A 39 8.65 17.07 60.91
CA PHE A 39 9.78 17.89 60.49
C PHE A 39 10.46 18.59 61.68
N SER A 40 9.69 19.28 62.50
CA SER A 40 10.16 19.94 63.73
C SER A 40 10.83 18.96 64.70
N ARG A 41 10.33 17.73 64.83
CA ARG A 41 10.96 16.71 65.68
C ARG A 41 12.31 16.25 65.13
N PHE A 42 12.45 16.10 63.81
CA PHE A 42 13.74 15.77 63.21
C PHE A 42 14.75 16.92 63.34
N ASP A 43 14.34 18.18 63.22
CA ASP A 43 15.23 19.33 63.45
C ASP A 43 15.72 19.39 64.91
N ASN A 44 14.83 19.16 65.87
CA ASN A 44 15.19 19.09 67.29
C ASN A 44 16.14 17.91 67.59
N TYR A 45 15.90 16.78 66.93
CA TYR A 45 16.77 15.60 67.03
C TYR A 45 18.17 15.86 66.48
N ASP A 46 18.29 16.54 65.34
CA ASP A 46 19.58 16.93 64.76
C ASP A 46 20.38 17.84 65.72
N GLN A 47 19.72 18.84 66.30
CA GLN A 47 20.34 19.76 67.27
C GLN A 47 20.81 19.01 68.54
N SER A 48 19.97 18.14 69.08
CA SER A 48 20.28 17.32 70.27
C SER A 48 21.46 16.38 70.01
N ASN A 49 21.48 15.70 68.86
CA ASN A 49 22.56 14.80 68.50
C ASN A 49 23.90 15.49 68.30
N GLN A 50 23.90 16.68 67.71
CA GLN A 50 25.11 17.49 67.58
C GLN A 50 25.66 17.89 68.94
N ALA A 51 24.78 18.29 69.88
CA ALA A 51 25.16 18.63 71.25
C ALA A 51 25.70 17.42 72.04
N HIS A 52 25.25 16.21 71.73
CA HIS A 52 25.66 14.96 72.39
C HIS A 52 26.69 14.12 71.61
N GLU A 53 27.37 14.71 70.63
CA GLU A 53 28.42 14.07 69.82
C GLU A 53 27.98 12.73 69.15
N ASN A 54 26.70 12.60 68.79
CA ASN A 54 26.15 11.43 68.09
C ASN A 54 26.29 10.09 68.84
N LYS A 55 26.25 10.09 70.18
CA LYS A 55 26.42 8.89 71.02
C LYS A 55 25.34 7.82 70.80
N THR A 56 24.06 8.21 70.73
CA THR A 56 22.90 7.29 70.59
C THR A 56 22.38 7.19 69.15
N LEU A 57 23.00 7.89 68.19
CA LEU A 57 22.50 8.03 66.82
C LEU A 57 22.17 6.68 66.17
N SER A 58 22.94 5.63 66.47
CA SER A 58 22.69 4.31 65.87
C SER A 58 21.43 3.65 66.43
N GLU A 59 21.34 3.56 67.74
CA GLU A 59 20.22 2.92 68.45
C GLU A 59 18.91 3.68 68.17
N ASP A 60 19.00 5.00 68.15
CA ASP A 60 17.90 5.90 67.79
C ASP A 60 17.44 5.71 66.34
N THR A 61 18.37 5.56 65.39
CA THR A 61 18.02 5.35 63.97
C THR A 61 17.31 4.00 63.80
N ASP A 62 17.81 2.93 64.41
CA ASP A 62 17.15 1.61 64.38
C ASP A 62 15.75 1.68 65.02
N PHE A 63 15.61 2.41 66.13
CA PHE A 63 14.32 2.62 66.80
C PHE A 63 13.32 3.40 65.93
N ILE A 64 13.74 4.52 65.33
CA ILE A 64 12.87 5.33 64.45
C ILE A 64 12.40 4.50 63.24
N ILE A 65 13.31 3.72 62.64
CA ILE A 65 12.97 2.82 61.53
C ILE A 65 11.91 1.80 61.97
N GLN A 66 12.10 1.16 63.14
CA GLN A 66 11.13 0.18 63.65
C GLN A 66 9.76 0.81 63.94
N CYS A 67 9.72 2.00 64.56
CA CYS A 67 8.47 2.72 64.79
C CYS A 67 7.75 3.06 63.47
N ALA A 68 8.49 3.44 62.43
CA ALA A 68 7.91 3.71 61.12
C ALA A 68 7.34 2.45 60.45
N ILE A 69 8.04 1.32 60.53
CA ILE A 69 7.55 0.01 60.05
C ILE A 69 6.28 -0.41 60.80
N ASP A 70 6.29 -0.34 62.13
CA ASP A 70 5.16 -0.70 62.98
C ASP A 70 3.95 0.18 62.68
N SER A 71 4.17 1.49 62.45
CA SER A 71 3.12 2.40 62.03
C SER A 71 2.54 1.95 60.68
N LEU A 72 3.36 1.82 59.62
CA LEU A 72 2.92 1.44 58.27
C LEU A 72 2.17 0.10 58.19
N THR A 73 2.46 -0.84 59.10
CA THR A 73 1.83 -2.17 59.15
C THR A 73 0.62 -2.22 60.09
N SER A 74 0.39 -1.21 60.92
CA SER A 74 -0.71 -1.18 61.88
C SER A 74 -2.08 -1.03 61.19
N PRO A 75 -3.04 -1.93 61.47
CA PRO A 75 -4.42 -1.82 60.99
C PRO A 75 -5.15 -0.57 61.48
N GLU A 76 -4.79 -0.08 62.68
CA GLU A 76 -5.50 1.02 63.36
C GLU A 76 -5.26 2.37 62.66
N HIS A 77 -4.14 2.50 61.94
CA HIS A 77 -3.74 3.76 61.28
C HIS A 77 -4.04 3.75 59.76
N LEU A 78 -4.75 2.73 59.26
CA LEU A 78 -4.93 2.48 57.82
C LEU A 78 -5.58 3.66 57.07
N SER A 79 -6.57 4.33 57.66
CA SER A 79 -7.30 5.43 57.02
C SER A 79 -6.47 6.71 56.92
N ARG A 80 -5.67 7.04 57.95
CA ARG A 80 -4.86 8.26 58.03
C ARG A 80 -3.59 8.19 57.17
N GLN A 81 -2.98 7.02 57.13
CA GLN A 81 -1.77 6.78 56.31
C GLN A 81 -1.98 7.06 54.83
N SER A 82 -3.22 6.94 54.33
CA SER A 82 -3.53 7.25 52.93
C SER A 82 -3.10 8.67 52.54
N LYS A 83 -3.20 9.62 53.46
CA LYS A 83 -2.87 11.03 53.25
C LYS A 83 -1.49 11.43 53.77
N GLN A 84 -0.88 10.62 54.64
CA GLN A 84 0.40 10.94 55.30
C GLN A 84 1.60 10.21 54.69
N ILE A 85 1.42 9.37 53.66
CA ILE A 85 2.49 8.50 53.17
C ILE A 85 3.71 9.25 52.61
N HIS A 86 3.54 10.47 52.10
CA HIS A 86 4.66 11.33 51.66
C HIS A 86 5.59 11.70 52.85
N VAL A 87 5.07 11.77 54.08
CA VAL A 87 5.88 12.02 55.29
C VAL A 87 6.82 10.85 55.56
N PHE A 88 6.39 9.63 55.28
CA PHE A 88 7.24 8.45 55.46
C PHE A 88 8.42 8.40 54.49
N PHE A 89 8.31 9.02 53.30
CA PHE A 89 9.48 9.22 52.43
C PHE A 89 10.49 10.21 53.05
N TYR A 90 10.03 11.26 53.73
CA TYR A 90 10.93 12.14 54.49
C TYR A 90 11.65 11.39 55.62
N ILE A 91 10.90 10.63 56.43
CA ILE A 91 11.47 9.81 57.51
C ILE A 91 12.50 8.81 56.97
N TYR A 92 12.17 8.16 55.85
CA TYR A 92 13.09 7.26 55.16
C TYR A 92 14.37 7.97 54.76
N ARG A 93 14.27 9.13 54.12
CA ARG A 93 15.44 9.90 53.70
C ARG A 93 16.33 10.29 54.89
N ARG A 94 15.73 10.81 55.96
CA ARG A 94 16.46 11.22 57.17
C ARG A 94 17.21 10.04 57.79
N THR A 95 16.54 8.90 57.95
CA THR A 95 17.16 7.68 58.50
C THR A 95 18.22 7.08 57.57
N ALA A 96 18.08 7.23 56.25
CA ALA A 96 19.12 6.87 55.29
C ALA A 96 20.37 7.75 55.43
N GLU A 97 20.20 9.07 55.54
CA GLU A 97 21.30 10.03 55.75
C GLU A 97 22.08 9.72 57.05
N TYR A 98 21.39 9.35 58.13
CA TYR A 98 22.04 8.95 59.38
C TYR A 98 22.83 7.64 59.26
N ASN A 99 22.27 6.65 58.56
CA ASN A 99 22.97 5.39 58.29
C ASN A 99 24.22 5.60 57.41
N GLU A 100 24.14 6.47 56.41
CA GLU A 100 25.28 6.83 55.55
C GLU A 100 26.38 7.55 56.37
N TYR A 101 26.00 8.51 57.21
CA TYR A 101 26.92 9.20 58.12
C TYR A 101 27.67 8.21 59.04
N LYS A 102 27.00 7.15 59.50
CA LYS A 102 27.60 6.08 60.32
C LYS A 102 28.23 4.94 59.50
N LYS A 103 28.21 5.03 58.16
CA LYS A 103 28.72 4.01 57.21
C LYS A 103 28.16 2.61 57.47
N ARG A 104 26.88 2.51 57.85
CA ARG A 104 26.21 1.23 58.12
C ARG A 104 25.27 0.86 56.97
N CYS A 105 25.37 -0.39 56.50
CA CYS A 105 24.35 -0.98 55.65
C CYS A 105 23.31 -1.63 56.57
N ASN A 106 22.10 -1.06 56.62
CA ASN A 106 21.05 -1.53 57.53
C ASN A 106 19.97 -2.30 56.77
N ALA A 107 19.82 -3.59 57.07
CA ALA A 107 18.75 -4.43 56.53
C ALA A 107 17.35 -3.89 56.89
N GLN A 108 17.19 -3.25 58.05
CA GLN A 108 15.94 -2.64 58.48
C GLN A 108 15.54 -1.45 57.62
N LEU A 109 16.52 -0.67 57.10
CA LEU A 109 16.22 0.42 56.17
C LEU A 109 15.64 -0.13 54.86
N LYS A 110 16.15 -1.26 54.37
CA LYS A 110 15.59 -1.93 53.19
C LYS A 110 14.18 -2.45 53.46
N GLU A 111 13.96 -3.07 54.62
CA GLU A 111 12.63 -3.53 55.06
C GLU A 111 11.63 -2.35 55.16
N PHE A 112 12.06 -1.21 55.70
CA PHE A 112 11.26 0.01 55.74
C PHE A 112 10.88 0.49 54.34
N GLN A 113 11.83 0.50 53.40
CA GLN A 113 11.53 0.85 52.00
C GLN A 113 10.48 -0.09 51.40
N GLU A 114 10.63 -1.40 51.60
CA GLU A 114 9.70 -2.40 51.08
C GLU A 114 8.29 -2.20 51.65
N LYS A 115 8.17 -1.99 52.97
CA LYS A 115 6.88 -1.74 53.62
C LYS A 115 6.24 -0.42 53.23
N LEU A 116 7.05 0.63 53.04
CA LEU A 116 6.56 1.91 52.54
C LEU A 116 5.97 1.77 51.13
N LEU A 117 6.67 1.09 50.22
CA LEU A 117 6.21 0.88 48.85
C LEU A 117 4.99 -0.04 48.76
N GLU A 118 4.96 -1.12 49.55
CA GLU A 118 3.78 -1.99 49.66
C GLU A 118 2.55 -1.19 50.10
N ARG A 119 2.71 -0.37 51.13
CA ARG A 119 1.64 0.48 51.63
C ARG A 119 1.19 1.51 50.60
N LEU A 120 2.14 2.10 49.88
CA LEU A 120 1.92 3.07 48.82
C LEU A 120 1.01 2.51 47.72
N GLY A 121 1.36 1.32 47.20
CA GLY A 121 0.56 0.65 46.18
C GLY A 121 -0.85 0.31 46.66
N ASN A 122 -1.00 -0.13 47.92
CA ASN A 122 -2.29 -0.47 48.51
C ASN A 122 -3.21 0.76 48.68
N VAL A 123 -2.66 1.90 49.11
CA VAL A 123 -3.39 3.17 49.20
C VAL A 123 -3.82 3.63 47.80
N PHE A 124 -2.90 3.62 46.84
CA PHE A 124 -3.18 4.04 45.48
C PHE A 124 -4.28 3.20 44.84
N LYS A 125 -4.19 1.87 44.97
CA LYS A 125 -5.21 0.94 44.48
C LYS A 125 -6.57 1.17 45.13
N SER A 126 -6.63 1.25 46.47
CA SER A 126 -7.89 1.37 47.19
C SER A 126 -8.62 2.69 46.94
N THR A 127 -7.88 3.75 46.59
CA THR A 127 -8.43 5.07 46.27
C THR A 127 -8.53 5.35 44.77
N LYS A 128 -8.27 4.36 43.91
CA LYS A 128 -8.23 4.52 42.44
C LYS A 128 -7.33 5.67 41.99
N GLY A 129 -6.21 5.83 42.68
CA GLY A 129 -5.20 6.85 42.41
C GLY A 129 -5.49 8.24 42.99
N CYS A 130 -6.62 8.47 43.65
CA CYS A 130 -6.90 9.76 44.30
C CYS A 130 -5.87 10.09 45.38
N GLU A 131 -5.41 9.09 46.12
CA GLU A 131 -4.32 9.19 47.09
C GLU A 131 -3.16 8.27 46.70
N PRO A 132 -1.94 8.52 47.18
CA PRO A 132 -1.53 9.66 48.00
C PRO A 132 -1.23 10.92 47.19
N ASN A 133 -1.19 12.07 47.87
CA ASN A 133 -0.70 13.34 47.34
C ASN A 133 0.44 13.92 48.19
N LEU A 134 1.30 14.73 47.57
CA LEU A 134 2.22 15.59 48.32
C LEU A 134 1.45 16.65 49.10
N SER A 135 1.67 16.75 50.41
CA SER A 135 1.04 17.79 51.25
C SER A 135 1.80 19.11 51.29
N THR A 136 3.08 19.10 50.90
CA THR A 136 3.96 20.27 50.97
C THR A 136 4.22 20.85 49.59
N THR A 137 4.32 22.17 49.52
CA THR A 137 4.76 22.93 48.34
C THR A 137 6.17 23.50 48.53
N ASN A 138 6.83 23.17 49.64
CA ASN A 138 8.19 23.64 49.90
C ASN A 138 9.18 22.87 48.99
N LYS A 139 9.82 23.62 48.10
CA LYS A 139 10.75 23.10 47.10
C LYS A 139 11.94 22.36 47.72
N ASP A 140 12.63 22.96 48.70
CA ASP A 140 13.82 22.38 49.33
C ASP A 140 13.48 21.05 50.03
N LEU A 141 12.29 20.99 50.63
CA LEU A 141 11.77 19.78 51.26
C LEU A 141 11.48 18.68 50.25
N ILE A 142 10.83 18.98 49.14
CA ILE A 142 10.55 18.01 48.08
C ILE A 142 11.85 17.52 47.43
N GLU A 143 12.81 18.43 47.19
CA GLU A 143 14.14 18.08 46.70
C GLU A 143 14.87 17.15 47.67
N ARG A 144 14.74 17.37 48.99
CA ARG A 144 15.33 16.47 49.99
C ARG A 144 14.64 15.11 50.04
N ILE A 145 13.30 15.07 49.99
CA ILE A 145 12.54 13.80 49.98
C ILE A 145 12.96 12.92 48.80
N ASP A 146 13.21 13.53 47.63
CA ASP A 146 13.68 12.89 46.39
C ASP A 146 12.94 11.57 46.07
N ILE A 147 11.63 11.67 45.84
CA ILE A 147 10.78 10.51 45.50
C ILE A 147 11.32 9.75 44.29
N ARG A 148 12.01 10.44 43.37
CA ARG A 148 12.56 9.80 42.17
C ARG A 148 13.64 8.78 42.50
N GLN A 149 14.38 8.97 43.59
CA GLN A 149 15.38 7.99 44.03
C GLN A 149 14.74 6.64 44.35
N HIS A 150 13.50 6.62 44.81
CA HIS A 150 12.78 5.38 45.16
C HIS A 150 12.36 4.55 43.96
N LEU A 151 12.39 5.11 42.75
CA LEU A 151 12.09 4.38 41.52
C LEU A 151 13.10 3.25 41.26
N VAL A 152 14.35 3.38 41.73
CA VAL A 152 15.38 2.34 41.58
C VAL A 152 15.06 1.07 42.37
N ALA A 153 14.18 1.16 43.37
CA ALA A 153 13.71 0.00 44.13
C ALA A 153 12.72 -0.87 43.33
N VAL A 154 12.11 -0.32 42.27
CA VAL A 154 11.23 -1.06 41.37
C VAL A 154 12.01 -1.44 40.12
N THR A 155 12.69 -2.58 40.18
CA THR A 155 13.50 -3.10 39.05
C THR A 155 12.66 -3.90 38.06
N GLU A 156 11.60 -4.57 38.51
CA GLU A 156 10.72 -5.41 37.68
C GLU A 156 9.23 -5.21 37.97
N ILE A 157 8.39 -5.45 36.96
CA ILE A 157 6.91 -5.44 37.08
C ILE A 157 6.38 -6.83 36.80
N LYS A 158 6.24 -7.62 37.87
CA LYS A 158 5.82 -9.03 37.79
C LYS A 158 4.30 -9.25 37.85
N ASP A 159 3.57 -8.32 38.47
CA ASP A 159 2.14 -8.41 38.76
C ASP A 159 1.48 -7.01 38.82
N LEU A 160 0.15 -6.98 38.98
CA LEU A 160 -0.63 -5.75 39.13
C LEU A 160 -0.34 -5.01 40.45
N GLU A 161 0.16 -5.69 41.47
CA GLU A 161 0.48 -5.06 42.75
C GLU A 161 1.70 -4.15 42.58
N LYS A 162 2.77 -4.66 41.97
CA LYS A 162 3.96 -3.88 41.61
C LYS A 162 3.64 -2.76 40.62
N LEU A 163 2.69 -2.97 39.71
CA LEU A 163 2.22 -1.89 38.83
C LEU A 163 1.56 -0.75 39.63
N ASN A 164 0.72 -1.06 40.61
CA ASN A 164 0.10 -0.04 41.47
C ASN A 164 1.13 0.71 42.32
N MET A 165 2.13 0.02 42.85
CA MET A 165 3.26 0.67 43.54
C MET A 165 3.99 1.65 42.60
N LEU A 166 4.23 1.22 41.36
CA LEU A 166 4.89 2.03 40.35
C LEU A 166 4.07 3.28 39.99
N PHE A 167 2.77 3.13 39.71
CA PHE A 167 1.89 4.25 39.38
C PHE A 167 1.79 5.27 40.51
N ALA A 168 1.78 4.82 41.77
CA ALA A 168 1.82 5.71 42.91
C ALA A 168 3.12 6.51 42.97
N LEU A 169 4.27 5.87 42.75
CA LEU A 169 5.57 6.56 42.65
C LEU A 169 5.61 7.54 41.48
N TYR A 170 5.02 7.19 40.32
CA TYR A 170 4.96 8.07 39.16
C TYR A 170 4.13 9.31 39.45
N LYS A 171 2.93 9.12 40.03
CA LYS A 171 2.06 10.23 40.44
C LYS A 171 2.82 11.20 41.34
N LEU A 172 3.44 10.69 42.41
CA LEU A 172 4.19 11.51 43.34
C LEU A 172 5.44 12.15 42.69
N SER A 173 6.11 11.46 41.77
CA SER A 173 7.26 12.01 41.03
C SER A 173 6.86 13.14 40.08
N PHE A 174 5.71 13.03 39.42
CA PHE A 174 5.15 14.10 38.59
C PHE A 174 4.75 15.30 39.43
N GLN A 175 4.05 15.08 40.55
CA GLN A 175 3.73 16.15 41.51
C GLN A 175 5.00 16.84 42.02
N SER A 176 6.02 16.07 42.41
CA SER A 176 7.31 16.60 42.86
C SER A 176 7.96 17.47 41.77
N SER A 177 7.95 16.99 40.53
CA SER A 177 8.51 17.72 39.37
C SER A 177 7.85 19.08 39.17
N LEU A 178 6.54 19.15 39.30
CA LEU A 178 5.77 20.38 39.08
C LEU A 178 6.13 21.47 40.10
N VAL A 179 6.48 21.08 41.34
CA VAL A 179 6.87 22.02 42.39
C VAL A 179 8.34 22.43 42.27
N VAL A 180 9.24 21.49 41.99
CA VAL A 180 10.69 21.74 41.96
C VAL A 180 11.13 22.51 40.72
N ASN A 181 10.58 22.17 39.55
CA ASN A 181 10.97 22.77 38.28
C ASN A 181 9.75 22.90 37.36
N SER A 182 9.05 24.04 37.45
CA SER A 182 7.82 24.30 36.69
C SER A 182 8.01 24.24 35.17
N ASP A 183 9.24 24.54 34.70
CA ASP A 183 9.54 24.73 33.29
C ASP A 183 9.92 23.43 32.57
N ILE A 184 10.37 22.41 33.31
CA ILE A 184 10.74 21.09 32.77
C ILE A 184 9.89 20.02 33.44
N ARG A 185 8.80 19.65 32.77
CA ARG A 185 7.92 18.58 33.24
C ARG A 185 8.53 17.22 32.94
N LEU A 186 8.65 16.39 33.98
CA LEU A 186 8.97 14.98 33.87
C LEU A 186 7.93 14.28 32.97
N GLN A 187 8.38 13.51 31.99
CA GLN A 187 7.52 12.76 31.07
C GLN A 187 7.45 11.28 31.47
N TRP A 188 6.45 10.56 30.95
CA TRP A 188 6.29 9.14 31.23
C TRP A 188 7.49 8.32 30.76
N ILE A 189 8.03 8.64 29.58
CA ILE A 189 9.15 7.91 28.98
C ILE A 189 10.40 7.95 29.86
N ASP A 190 10.65 9.06 30.58
CA ASP A 190 11.81 9.25 31.45
C ASP A 190 11.87 8.24 32.60
N ILE A 191 10.71 7.69 32.96
CA ILE A 191 10.55 6.79 34.09
C ILE A 191 10.29 5.35 33.63
N VAL A 192 9.40 5.17 32.65
CA VAL A 192 9.05 3.83 32.13
C VAL A 192 10.27 3.14 31.52
N CYS A 193 11.19 3.90 30.92
CA CYS A 193 12.36 3.32 30.27
C CYS A 193 13.34 2.63 31.23
N LYS A 194 13.31 2.98 32.53
CA LYS A 194 14.26 2.51 33.54
C LYS A 194 13.93 1.14 34.13
N ILE A 195 12.75 0.60 33.85
CA ILE A 195 12.22 -0.60 34.53
C ILE A 195 12.18 -1.76 33.55
N ARG A 196 12.86 -2.86 33.88
CA ARG A 196 12.85 -4.12 33.14
C ARG A 196 13.29 -5.28 34.05
N PRO A 197 12.65 -6.47 34.00
CA PRO A 197 11.64 -6.90 33.02
C PRO A 197 10.17 -6.54 33.36
N TRP A 198 9.30 -6.64 32.36
CA TRP A 198 7.83 -6.53 32.48
C TRP A 198 7.16 -7.87 32.18
N SER A 199 6.41 -8.41 33.14
CA SER A 199 5.70 -9.70 33.01
C SER A 199 4.19 -9.55 32.86
N ILE A 200 3.66 -8.35 33.12
CA ILE A 200 2.25 -7.99 32.85
C ILE A 200 2.03 -7.75 31.35
N SER A 201 0.77 -7.78 30.91
CA SER A 201 0.45 -7.43 29.52
C SER A 201 0.21 -5.93 29.34
N LEU A 202 0.27 -5.46 28.09
CA LEU A 202 -0.07 -4.08 27.75
C LEU A 202 -1.54 -3.79 28.04
N ILE A 203 -2.44 -4.75 27.79
CA ILE A 203 -3.86 -4.62 28.14
C ILE A 203 -4.02 -4.37 29.65
N ASP A 204 -3.34 -5.17 30.48
CA ASP A 204 -3.40 -5.00 31.94
C ASP A 204 -2.90 -3.62 32.38
N PHE A 205 -1.80 -3.15 31.76
CA PHE A 205 -1.26 -1.82 32.02
C PHE A 205 -2.26 -0.71 31.69
N ILE A 206 -2.85 -0.75 30.50
CA ILE A 206 -3.79 0.28 30.04
C ILE A 206 -5.08 0.24 30.85
N ALA A 207 -5.62 -0.96 31.15
CA ALA A 207 -6.79 -1.11 32.00
C ALA A 207 -6.55 -0.49 33.38
N GLN A 208 -5.42 -0.80 34.02
CA GLN A 208 -5.08 -0.23 35.32
C GLN A 208 -4.89 1.30 35.25
N TYR A 209 -4.27 1.81 34.18
CA TYR A 209 -4.11 3.26 33.96
C TYR A 209 -5.45 3.96 33.80
N LEU A 210 -6.39 3.36 33.05
CA LEU A 210 -7.72 3.93 32.85
C LEU A 210 -8.52 3.98 34.15
N GLU A 211 -8.38 2.98 35.03
CA GLU A 211 -9.00 2.99 36.37
C GLU A 211 -8.53 4.16 37.24
N CYS A 212 -7.27 4.59 37.09
CA CYS A 212 -6.66 5.68 37.87
C CYS A 212 -6.33 6.92 37.04
N LYS A 213 -6.98 7.10 35.87
CA LYS A 213 -6.65 8.16 34.90
C LYS A 213 -6.69 9.58 35.48
N SER A 214 -7.61 9.83 36.41
CA SER A 214 -7.73 11.14 37.10
C SER A 214 -6.47 11.52 37.88
N ALA A 215 -5.72 10.54 38.37
CA ALA A 215 -4.46 10.78 39.09
C ALA A 215 -3.36 11.40 38.21
N PHE A 216 -3.51 11.29 36.88
CA PHE A 216 -2.52 11.71 35.89
C PHE A 216 -3.01 12.85 34.99
N GLU A 217 -4.06 13.58 35.36
CA GLU A 217 -4.64 14.64 34.52
C GLU A 217 -3.64 15.72 34.11
N HIS A 218 -2.66 16.06 34.97
CA HIS A 218 -1.63 17.05 34.66
C HIS A 218 -0.44 16.50 33.85
N CYS A 219 -0.26 15.18 33.84
CA CYS A 219 0.79 14.47 33.10
C CYS A 219 0.20 13.18 32.50
N PRO A 220 -0.71 13.29 31.50
CA PRO A 220 -1.34 12.11 30.91
C PRO A 220 -0.31 11.24 30.18
N LEU A 221 -0.59 9.94 30.07
CA LEU A 221 0.22 9.01 29.29
C LEU A 221 0.31 9.49 27.84
N ASP A 222 1.53 9.82 27.41
CA ASP A 222 1.81 10.38 26.09
C ASP A 222 2.09 9.30 25.02
N ILE A 223 2.09 9.74 23.76
CA ILE A 223 2.32 8.88 22.58
C ILE A 223 3.68 8.18 22.66
N THR A 224 4.73 8.90 23.06
CA THR A 224 6.11 8.38 23.12
C THR A 224 6.20 7.21 24.11
N ALA A 225 5.61 7.38 25.30
CA ALA A 225 5.57 6.36 26.32
C ALA A 225 4.73 5.14 25.91
N LEU A 226 3.57 5.36 25.29
CA LEU A 226 2.74 4.27 24.77
C LEU A 226 3.50 3.45 23.72
N ILE A 227 4.13 4.12 22.75
CA ILE A 227 4.96 3.48 21.71
C ILE A 227 6.07 2.65 22.34
N TYR A 228 6.78 3.20 23.34
CA TYR A 228 7.81 2.46 24.05
C TYR A 228 7.25 1.21 24.75
N LEU A 229 6.11 1.33 25.44
CA LEU A 229 5.44 0.20 26.09
C LEU A 229 5.06 -0.90 25.09
N THR A 230 4.56 -0.55 23.90
CA THR A 230 4.26 -1.55 22.85
C THR A 230 5.49 -2.36 22.42
N ARG A 231 6.70 -1.79 22.56
CA ARG A 231 7.96 -2.45 22.21
C ARG A 231 8.43 -3.43 23.29
N ILE A 232 8.20 -3.11 24.56
CA ILE A 232 8.79 -3.85 25.69
C ILE A 232 7.82 -4.76 26.42
N VAL A 233 6.50 -4.52 26.31
CA VAL A 233 5.45 -5.28 26.99
C VAL A 233 4.73 -6.18 25.98
N LYS A 234 4.44 -7.43 26.36
CA LYS A 234 3.60 -8.31 25.54
C LYS A 234 2.17 -7.77 25.48
N LEU A 235 1.55 -7.83 24.31
CA LEU A 235 0.20 -7.29 24.12
C LEU A 235 -0.84 -7.97 25.03
N SER A 236 -0.86 -9.31 25.08
CA SER A 236 -1.68 -10.13 25.97
C SER A 236 -1.06 -11.52 26.16
N LYS A 237 -1.47 -12.26 27.21
CA LYS A 237 -1.19 -13.70 27.38
C LYS A 237 -2.10 -14.58 26.51
N SER A 238 -3.29 -14.12 26.17
CA SER A 238 -4.27 -14.77 25.28
C SER A 238 -4.88 -13.71 24.37
N VAL A 239 -4.54 -13.75 23.08
CA VAL A 239 -4.99 -12.75 22.11
C VAL A 239 -6.15 -13.34 21.32
N GLU A 240 -7.40 -12.95 21.64
CA GLU A 240 -8.57 -13.20 20.78
C GLU A 240 -8.72 -12.09 19.72
N MET A 241 -8.37 -10.84 20.06
CA MET A 241 -8.46 -9.69 19.17
C MET A 241 -7.15 -9.39 18.42
N PRO A 242 -7.18 -9.02 17.14
CA PRO A 242 -5.96 -8.71 16.40
C PRO A 242 -5.20 -7.49 16.98
N PRO A 243 -3.84 -7.48 16.95
CA PRO A 243 -3.02 -6.59 17.76
C PRO A 243 -3.20 -5.09 17.46
N PHE A 244 -3.43 -4.72 16.20
CA PHE A 244 -3.56 -3.32 15.82
C PHE A 244 -4.95 -2.73 16.13
N ASP A 245 -5.98 -3.55 16.29
CA ASP A 245 -7.31 -3.11 16.75
C ASP A 245 -7.22 -2.75 18.23
N ILE A 246 -6.49 -3.56 19.01
CA ILE A 246 -6.21 -3.27 20.42
C ILE A 246 -5.49 -1.93 20.55
N LEU A 247 -4.43 -1.70 19.75
CA LEU A 247 -3.73 -0.42 19.75
C LEU A 247 -4.64 0.73 19.32
N HIS A 248 -5.45 0.54 18.28
CA HIS A 248 -6.38 1.56 17.81
C HIS A 248 -7.43 1.93 18.89
N ASN A 249 -7.92 0.94 19.63
CA ASN A 249 -8.83 1.15 20.75
C ASN A 249 -8.14 1.89 21.91
N PHE A 250 -6.88 1.57 22.22
CA PHE A 250 -6.13 2.32 23.23
C PHE A 250 -5.97 3.79 22.87
N LEU A 251 -5.67 4.11 21.60
CA LEU A 251 -5.59 5.51 21.16
C LEU A 251 -6.91 6.24 21.36
N HIS A 252 -8.03 5.57 21.09
CA HIS A 252 -9.38 6.10 21.33
C HIS A 252 -9.63 6.39 22.83
N GLU A 253 -9.44 5.39 23.69
CA GLU A 253 -9.70 5.50 25.14
C GLU A 253 -8.80 6.52 25.84
N LEU A 254 -7.55 6.61 25.38
CA LEU A 254 -6.58 7.59 25.86
C LEU A 254 -6.79 8.98 25.26
N LYS A 255 -7.59 9.11 24.19
CA LYS A 255 -7.79 10.35 23.42
C LYS A 255 -6.48 10.89 22.84
N LEU A 256 -5.64 9.99 22.31
CA LEU A 256 -4.38 10.34 21.66
C LEU A 256 -4.58 10.62 20.17
N ASP A 257 -3.74 11.48 19.60
CA ASP A 257 -3.78 11.77 18.17
C ASP A 257 -3.31 10.56 17.36
N TYR A 258 -4.20 10.02 16.54
CA TYR A 258 -3.94 8.85 15.70
C TYR A 258 -2.82 9.09 14.69
N LYS A 259 -2.80 10.26 14.05
CA LYS A 259 -1.86 10.58 12.98
C LYS A 259 -0.45 10.71 13.54
N GLU A 260 -0.32 11.41 14.66
CA GLU A 260 0.95 11.56 15.35
C GLU A 260 1.47 10.22 15.86
N PHE A 261 0.61 9.38 16.46
CA PHE A 261 1.00 8.05 16.91
C PHE A 261 1.54 7.20 15.76
N TYR A 262 0.83 7.09 14.63
CA TYR A 262 1.28 6.25 13.51
C TYR A 262 2.49 6.85 12.77
N ASN A 263 2.69 8.17 12.78
CA ASN A 263 3.93 8.74 12.26
C ASN A 263 5.15 8.29 13.09
N GLN A 264 5.05 8.30 14.42
CA GLN A 264 6.13 7.87 15.30
C GLN A 264 6.28 6.34 15.36
N PHE A 265 5.17 5.60 15.28
CA PHE A 265 5.15 4.14 15.34
C PHE A 265 5.72 3.47 14.08
N LEU A 266 5.85 4.19 12.97
CA LEU A 266 6.37 3.70 11.68
C LEU A 266 7.71 2.95 11.83
N ILE A 267 8.64 3.49 12.64
CA ILE A 267 9.97 2.92 12.85
C ILE A 267 9.88 1.55 13.53
N ILE A 268 9.03 1.44 14.56
CA ILE A 268 8.83 0.18 15.29
C ILE A 268 8.16 -0.85 14.39
N PHE A 269 7.19 -0.41 13.58
CA PHE A 269 6.53 -1.28 12.64
C PHE A 269 7.50 -1.85 11.60
N ASP A 270 8.34 -1.01 10.99
CA ASP A 270 9.36 -1.44 10.02
C ASP A 270 10.34 -2.46 10.63
N GLU A 271 10.88 -2.18 11.82
CA GLU A 271 11.72 -3.14 12.55
C GLU A 271 11.01 -4.49 12.75
N GLY A 272 9.72 -4.46 13.05
CA GLY A 272 8.90 -5.66 13.24
C GLY A 272 8.62 -6.43 11.95
N ILE A 273 8.48 -5.75 10.81
CA ILE A 273 8.35 -6.40 9.49
C ILE A 273 9.67 -7.08 9.12
N GLN A 274 10.80 -6.39 9.25
CA GLN A 274 12.12 -6.94 8.92
C GLN A 274 12.49 -8.16 9.78
N LYS A 275 12.03 -8.19 11.04
CA LYS A 275 12.21 -9.32 11.96
C LYS A 275 11.09 -10.38 11.87
N ALA A 276 10.16 -10.25 10.93
CA ALA A 276 9.02 -11.15 10.74
C ALA A 276 8.14 -11.35 12.00
N PHE A 277 8.03 -10.33 12.86
CA PHE A 277 7.19 -10.36 14.06
C PHE A 277 5.69 -10.29 13.73
N TYR A 278 5.33 -9.66 12.61
CA TYR A 278 3.95 -9.52 12.19
C TYR A 278 3.56 -10.57 11.14
N LYS A 279 2.43 -11.24 11.37
CA LYS A 279 1.78 -12.08 10.36
C LYS A 279 1.15 -11.21 9.28
N GLN A 280 0.99 -11.77 8.08
CA GLN A 280 0.33 -11.11 6.95
C GLN A 280 -1.03 -10.49 7.31
N ALA A 281 -1.85 -11.21 8.10
CA ALA A 281 -3.15 -10.71 8.56
C ALA A 281 -3.04 -9.44 9.43
N HIS A 282 -2.03 -9.36 10.30
CA HIS A 282 -1.80 -8.16 11.13
C HIS A 282 -1.43 -6.96 10.26
N VAL A 283 -0.61 -7.17 9.23
CA VAL A 283 -0.23 -6.09 8.29
C VAL A 283 -1.43 -5.60 7.49
N CYS A 284 -2.26 -6.51 6.97
CA CYS A 284 -3.47 -6.15 6.24
C CYS A 284 -4.43 -5.32 7.09
N GLN A 285 -4.59 -5.70 8.35
CA GLN A 285 -5.41 -4.99 9.30
C GLN A 285 -4.89 -3.57 9.57
N LEU A 286 -3.58 -3.40 9.82
CA LEU A 286 -3.01 -2.08 10.01
C LEU A 286 -3.21 -1.21 8.77
N LEU A 287 -2.92 -1.74 7.58
CA LEU A 287 -3.12 -1.01 6.32
C LEU A 287 -4.59 -0.61 6.12
N ARG A 288 -5.56 -1.40 6.61
CA ARG A 288 -6.97 -1.00 6.61
C ARG A 288 -7.23 0.20 7.51
N ILE A 289 -6.76 0.14 8.75
CA ILE A 289 -6.91 1.25 9.71
C ILE A 289 -6.33 2.54 9.11
N LEU A 290 -5.16 2.45 8.47
CA LEU A 290 -4.47 3.61 7.90
C LEU A 290 -5.06 4.10 6.56
N SER A 291 -5.91 3.30 5.90
CA SER A 291 -6.43 3.63 4.57
C SER A 291 -7.41 4.80 4.51
N THR A 292 -7.79 5.35 5.67
CA THR A 292 -8.56 6.60 5.78
C THR A 292 -7.68 7.84 5.56
N GLU A 293 -6.36 7.71 5.77
CA GLU A 293 -5.38 8.79 5.66
C GLU A 293 -4.35 8.44 4.58
N GLU A 294 -4.46 9.05 3.40
CA GLU A 294 -3.64 8.70 2.23
C GLU A 294 -2.14 8.75 2.54
N ASP A 295 -1.66 9.81 3.22
CA ASP A 295 -0.24 9.97 3.56
C ASP A 295 0.30 8.82 4.42
N LEU A 296 -0.47 8.38 5.43
CA LEU A 296 -0.06 7.30 6.32
C LEU A 296 -0.10 5.96 5.59
N PHE A 297 -1.17 5.69 4.85
CA PHE A 297 -1.28 4.47 4.06
C PHE A 297 -0.10 4.32 3.10
N THR A 298 0.20 5.38 2.34
CA THR A 298 1.32 5.38 1.39
C THR A 298 2.64 5.19 2.11
N LYS A 299 2.92 5.92 3.19
CA LYS A 299 4.17 5.76 3.96
C LYS A 299 4.37 4.32 4.44
N TYR A 300 3.36 3.71 5.05
CA TYR A 300 3.47 2.34 5.56
C TYR A 300 3.63 1.30 4.44
N LEU A 301 2.90 1.46 3.34
CA LEU A 301 2.99 0.57 2.20
C LEU A 301 4.34 0.70 1.48
N SER A 302 4.79 1.93 1.18
CA SER A 302 5.97 2.17 0.36
C SER A 302 7.29 2.15 1.14
N ALA A 303 7.31 2.62 2.40
CA ALA A 303 8.53 2.71 3.19
C ALA A 303 8.81 1.45 4.02
N CYS A 304 7.77 0.72 4.45
CA CYS A 304 7.94 -0.46 5.30
C CYS A 304 7.63 -1.76 4.57
N CYS A 305 6.42 -1.88 4.01
CA CYS A 305 5.97 -3.15 3.45
C CYS A 305 6.71 -3.47 2.14
N ALA A 306 6.68 -2.56 1.17
CA ALA A 306 7.22 -2.81 -0.17
C ALA A 306 8.72 -3.15 -0.21
N PRO A 307 9.60 -2.47 0.57
CA PRO A 307 11.03 -2.76 0.57
C PRO A 307 11.37 -4.04 1.31
N SER A 308 10.72 -4.30 2.45
CA SER A 308 11.06 -5.41 3.36
C SER A 308 10.34 -6.72 3.02
N MET A 309 9.30 -6.70 2.18
CA MET A 309 8.58 -7.90 1.76
C MET A 309 8.95 -8.37 0.35
N SER A 310 8.90 -9.69 0.15
CA SER A 310 9.00 -10.28 -1.19
C SER A 310 7.76 -9.94 -2.05
N PRO A 311 7.87 -9.98 -3.39
CA PRO A 311 6.72 -9.77 -4.27
C PRO A 311 5.53 -10.69 -3.94
N ASP A 312 5.79 -11.96 -3.63
CA ASP A 312 4.79 -12.95 -3.21
C ASP A 312 4.06 -12.59 -1.92
N GLN A 313 4.77 -12.00 -0.95
CA GLN A 313 4.19 -11.56 0.32
C GLN A 313 3.30 -10.33 0.12
N LEU A 314 3.77 -9.34 -0.65
CA LEU A 314 2.97 -8.17 -1.03
C LEU A 314 1.72 -8.57 -1.81
N TRP A 315 1.86 -9.54 -2.71
CA TRP A 315 0.73 -10.13 -3.41
C TRP A 315 -0.27 -10.76 -2.42
N GLY A 316 0.23 -11.49 -1.42
CA GLY A 316 -0.59 -12.00 -0.33
C GLY A 316 -1.36 -10.90 0.41
N ILE A 317 -0.70 -9.78 0.74
CA ILE A 317 -1.36 -8.62 1.38
C ILE A 317 -2.53 -8.14 0.53
N PHE A 318 -2.31 -7.93 -0.76
CA PHE A 318 -3.35 -7.54 -1.71
C PHE A 318 -4.52 -8.53 -1.73
N LEU A 319 -4.25 -9.84 -1.85
CA LEU A 319 -5.29 -10.87 -1.86
C LEU A 319 -6.13 -10.85 -0.58
N ASN A 320 -5.48 -10.76 0.60
CA ASN A 320 -6.16 -10.76 1.89
C ASN A 320 -6.99 -9.47 2.11
N LEU A 321 -6.46 -8.32 1.69
CA LEU A 321 -7.21 -7.06 1.70
C LEU A 321 -8.47 -7.14 0.84
N SER A 322 -8.40 -7.85 -0.29
CA SER A 322 -9.51 -8.01 -1.24
C SER A 322 -10.61 -8.95 -0.74
N THR A 323 -10.27 -9.98 0.04
CA THR A 323 -11.25 -10.95 0.57
C THR A 323 -11.98 -10.43 1.80
N ASN A 324 -11.28 -9.77 2.72
CA ASN A 324 -11.80 -9.58 4.08
C ASN A 324 -12.56 -8.25 4.28
N GLY A 325 -12.82 -7.45 3.24
CA GLY A 325 -13.33 -6.06 3.35
C GLY A 325 -13.26 -5.27 2.04
N GLY A 326 -13.87 -4.07 1.99
CA GLY A 326 -13.88 -3.22 0.79
C GLY A 326 -12.53 -2.59 0.47
N ILE A 327 -12.12 -2.58 -0.80
CA ILE A 327 -10.94 -1.82 -1.25
C ILE A 327 -11.38 -0.39 -1.53
N ASN A 328 -10.91 0.56 -0.73
CA ASN A 328 -11.22 1.97 -0.96
C ASN A 328 -10.33 2.59 -2.06
N LYS A 329 -10.62 3.83 -2.47
CA LYS A 329 -9.89 4.54 -3.53
C LYS A 329 -8.38 4.71 -3.23
N ILE A 330 -8.02 4.97 -1.97
CA ILE A 330 -6.62 5.13 -1.52
C ILE A 330 -5.87 3.80 -1.71
N MET A 331 -6.46 2.71 -1.22
CA MET A 331 -5.90 1.37 -1.38
C MET A 331 -5.73 1.02 -2.84
N GLN A 332 -6.76 1.20 -3.67
CA GLN A 332 -6.70 0.88 -5.10
C GLN A 332 -5.55 1.61 -5.79
N LYS A 333 -5.46 2.94 -5.60
CA LYS A 333 -4.42 3.77 -6.21
C LYS A 333 -3.01 3.29 -5.85
N HIS A 334 -2.74 3.14 -4.56
CA HIS A 334 -1.37 2.88 -4.07
C HIS A 334 -0.98 1.40 -4.17
N LEU A 335 -1.92 0.47 -3.99
CA LEU A 335 -1.65 -0.96 -4.25
C LEU A 335 -1.37 -1.19 -5.73
N SER A 336 -2.16 -0.63 -6.66
CA SER A 336 -1.87 -0.73 -8.10
C SER A 336 -0.46 -0.25 -8.42
N LEU A 337 -0.07 0.92 -7.91
CA LEU A 337 1.26 1.48 -8.16
C LEU A 337 2.38 0.57 -7.63
N ILE A 338 2.33 0.22 -6.35
CA ILE A 338 3.40 -0.55 -5.68
C ILE A 338 3.47 -1.97 -6.22
N LEU A 339 2.35 -2.66 -6.41
CA LEU A 339 2.34 -3.99 -6.99
C LEU A 339 2.88 -3.97 -8.41
N THR A 340 2.50 -3.00 -9.24
CA THR A 340 3.03 -2.89 -10.62
C THR A 340 4.56 -2.72 -10.60
N GLN A 341 5.07 -1.81 -9.77
CA GLN A 341 6.51 -1.57 -9.64
C GLN A 341 7.29 -2.79 -9.13
N ARG A 342 6.70 -3.58 -8.22
CA ARG A 342 7.36 -4.74 -7.61
C ARG A 342 7.25 -6.00 -8.46
N MET A 343 6.16 -6.14 -9.21
CA MET A 343 5.90 -7.31 -10.03
C MET A 343 6.52 -7.20 -11.43
N GLN A 344 6.84 -6.01 -11.95
CA GLN A 344 7.36 -5.85 -13.32
C GLN A 344 8.67 -6.62 -13.62
N ASN A 345 9.51 -6.86 -12.60
CA ASN A 345 10.83 -7.47 -12.74
C ASN A 345 10.90 -8.94 -12.26
N ILE A 346 9.75 -9.55 -11.92
CA ILE A 346 9.75 -10.94 -11.43
C ILE A 346 9.83 -11.94 -12.59
N THR A 347 10.05 -13.22 -12.28
CA THR A 347 10.03 -14.28 -13.29
C THR A 347 8.61 -14.64 -13.70
N ILE A 348 8.45 -15.16 -14.92
CA ILE A 348 7.16 -15.65 -15.45
C ILE A 348 6.51 -16.65 -14.49
N GLU A 349 7.26 -17.61 -13.96
CA GLU A 349 6.75 -18.62 -13.01
C GLU A 349 6.23 -17.99 -11.70
N THR A 350 6.94 -16.99 -11.18
CA THR A 350 6.50 -16.25 -9.98
C THR A 350 5.17 -15.54 -10.25
N PHE A 351 5.05 -14.89 -11.41
CA PHE A 351 3.82 -14.23 -11.82
C PHE A 351 2.68 -15.24 -11.99
N LYS A 352 2.91 -16.37 -12.67
CA LYS A 352 1.91 -17.44 -12.85
C LYS A 352 1.38 -17.96 -11.52
N ARG A 353 2.27 -18.20 -10.55
CA ARG A 353 1.88 -18.62 -9.20
C ARG A 353 1.01 -17.56 -8.49
N CYS A 354 1.39 -16.29 -8.57
CA CYS A 354 0.61 -15.19 -7.99
C CYS A 354 -0.78 -15.09 -8.64
N ASN A 355 -0.85 -15.20 -9.97
CA ASN A 355 -2.11 -15.21 -10.70
C ASN A 355 -2.98 -16.43 -10.37
N GLY A 356 -2.37 -17.62 -10.19
CA GLY A 356 -3.07 -18.84 -9.74
C GLY A 356 -3.82 -18.62 -8.42
N ARG A 357 -3.15 -18.05 -7.42
CA ARG A 357 -3.77 -17.67 -6.13
C ARG A 357 -4.87 -16.62 -6.29
N SER A 358 -4.71 -15.70 -7.24
CA SER A 358 -5.71 -14.67 -7.52
C SER A 358 -7.00 -15.28 -8.07
N ASN A 359 -6.92 -16.32 -8.90
CA ASN A 359 -8.09 -17.03 -9.42
C ASN A 359 -8.88 -17.78 -8.33
N GLU A 360 -8.21 -18.28 -7.30
CA GLU A 360 -8.88 -18.89 -6.14
C GLU A 360 -9.67 -17.85 -5.35
N VAL A 361 -9.07 -16.67 -5.18
CA VAL A 361 -9.66 -15.54 -4.47
C VAL A 361 -10.81 -14.89 -5.25
N LEU A 362 -10.71 -14.81 -6.59
CA LEU A 362 -11.80 -14.30 -7.45
C LEU A 362 -13.14 -15.01 -7.22
N LYS A 363 -13.12 -16.30 -6.84
CA LYS A 363 -14.33 -17.08 -6.54
C LYS A 363 -14.97 -16.72 -5.20
N GLN A 364 -14.26 -16.00 -4.34
CA GLN A 364 -14.64 -15.70 -2.96
C GLN A 364 -14.88 -14.21 -2.71
N ILE A 365 -14.48 -13.35 -3.64
CA ILE A 365 -14.66 -11.90 -3.55
C ILE A 365 -16.14 -11.54 -3.74
N LYS A 366 -16.64 -10.60 -2.94
CA LYS A 366 -17.98 -10.01 -3.12
C LYS A 366 -18.05 -9.20 -4.41
N ASP A 367 -19.19 -9.24 -5.12
CA ASP A 367 -19.38 -8.57 -6.41
C ASP A 367 -18.94 -7.08 -6.43
N GLU A 368 -19.20 -6.36 -5.33
CA GLU A 368 -18.83 -4.95 -5.16
C GLU A 368 -17.32 -4.67 -5.26
N ASN A 369 -16.48 -5.64 -4.90
CA ASN A 369 -15.02 -5.55 -4.95
C ASN A 369 -14.42 -6.15 -6.22
N TYR A 370 -15.21 -6.91 -6.99
CA TYR A 370 -14.71 -7.67 -8.15
C TYR A 370 -14.07 -6.74 -9.18
N GLN A 371 -14.76 -5.65 -9.55
CA GLN A 371 -14.26 -4.71 -10.56
C GLN A 371 -12.96 -4.03 -10.13
N ILE A 372 -12.85 -3.65 -8.85
CA ILE A 372 -11.64 -3.01 -8.31
C ILE A 372 -10.48 -4.00 -8.31
N PHE A 373 -10.73 -5.23 -7.86
CA PHE A 373 -9.73 -6.29 -7.84
C PHE A 373 -9.23 -6.62 -9.25
N ALA A 374 -10.14 -6.82 -10.21
CA ALA A 374 -9.81 -7.11 -11.60
C ALA A 374 -9.02 -5.95 -12.24
N GLY A 375 -9.40 -4.70 -11.96
CA GLY A 375 -8.68 -3.51 -12.44
C GLY A 375 -7.25 -3.41 -11.90
N ILE A 376 -7.02 -3.72 -10.61
CA ILE A 376 -5.67 -3.76 -10.02
C ILE A 376 -4.85 -4.88 -10.69
N LEU A 377 -5.42 -6.09 -10.82
CA LEU A 377 -4.75 -7.21 -11.46
C LEU A 377 -4.34 -6.90 -12.90
N ASP A 378 -5.23 -6.30 -13.69
CA ASP A 378 -4.90 -5.96 -15.07
C ASP A 378 -3.81 -4.89 -15.13
N THR A 379 -3.86 -3.86 -14.27
CA THR A 379 -2.80 -2.84 -14.22
C THR A 379 -1.43 -3.47 -13.96
N VAL A 380 -1.37 -4.43 -13.03
CA VAL A 380 -0.13 -5.14 -12.72
C VAL A 380 0.30 -6.05 -13.88
N LEU A 381 -0.64 -6.77 -14.50
CA LEU A 381 -0.38 -7.62 -15.67
C LEU A 381 0.17 -6.79 -16.84
N TYR A 382 -0.44 -5.63 -17.12
CA TYR A 382 0.02 -4.70 -18.14
C TYR A 382 1.45 -4.26 -17.88
N GLY A 383 1.75 -3.79 -16.67
CA GLY A 383 3.10 -3.33 -16.32
C GLY A 383 4.15 -4.45 -16.39
N PHE A 384 3.80 -5.66 -15.94
CA PHE A 384 4.63 -6.84 -16.09
C PHE A 384 4.91 -7.15 -17.56
N LEU A 385 3.87 -7.31 -18.38
CA LEU A 385 4.03 -7.60 -19.80
C LEU A 385 4.78 -6.51 -20.54
N ASN A 386 4.50 -5.24 -20.26
CA ASN A 386 5.15 -4.11 -20.91
C ASN A 386 6.66 -4.12 -20.65
N LYS A 387 7.08 -4.48 -19.44
CA LYS A 387 8.50 -4.66 -19.11
C LYS A 387 9.08 -5.89 -19.81
N GLN A 388 8.44 -7.05 -19.66
CA GLN A 388 8.95 -8.31 -20.20
C GLN A 388 9.05 -8.32 -21.74
N LEU A 389 8.16 -7.61 -22.43
CA LEU A 389 8.06 -7.61 -23.90
C LEU A 389 8.88 -6.51 -24.60
N ASN A 390 9.18 -5.42 -23.91
CA ASN A 390 9.93 -4.30 -24.49
C ASN A 390 11.38 -4.21 -24.00
N ASP A 391 11.73 -4.91 -22.92
CA ASP A 391 13.09 -4.98 -22.41
C ASP A 391 13.84 -6.17 -23.02
N GLN A 392 14.94 -5.89 -23.73
CA GLN A 392 15.76 -6.90 -24.41
C GLN A 392 16.30 -7.96 -23.45
N GLN A 393 16.46 -7.65 -22.16
CA GLN A 393 16.93 -8.60 -21.16
C GLN A 393 15.92 -9.74 -20.92
N TYR A 394 14.62 -9.47 -21.10
CA TYR A 394 13.54 -10.38 -20.71
C TYR A 394 12.74 -10.93 -21.89
N SER A 395 12.78 -10.25 -23.04
CA SER A 395 11.94 -10.58 -24.20
C SER A 395 12.15 -11.99 -24.76
N CYS A 396 13.33 -12.60 -24.54
CA CYS A 396 13.63 -13.94 -25.04
C CYS A 396 12.93 -15.08 -24.26
N TYR A 397 12.37 -14.81 -23.08
CA TYR A 397 11.73 -15.82 -22.23
C TYR A 397 10.22 -15.97 -22.46
N LEU A 398 9.58 -15.03 -23.17
CA LEU A 398 8.15 -15.06 -23.46
C LEU A 398 7.89 -15.78 -24.80
N THR A 399 7.42 -17.03 -24.71
CA THR A 399 6.97 -17.79 -25.89
C THR A 399 5.53 -17.46 -26.25
N ASP A 400 5.14 -17.73 -27.50
CA ASP A 400 3.75 -17.58 -27.97
C ASP A 400 2.76 -18.36 -27.10
N TYR A 401 3.16 -19.54 -26.61
CA TYR A 401 2.34 -20.35 -25.70
C TYR A 401 2.04 -19.59 -24.40
N ILE A 402 3.06 -19.00 -23.78
CA ILE A 402 2.91 -18.22 -22.53
C ILE A 402 2.07 -16.96 -22.78
N LEU A 403 2.26 -16.29 -23.91
CA LEU A 403 1.46 -15.12 -24.27
C LEU A 403 -0.02 -15.46 -24.49
N LYS A 404 -0.34 -16.61 -25.08
CA LYS A 404 -1.72 -17.10 -25.18
C LYS A 404 -2.34 -17.38 -23.81
N GLU A 405 -1.57 -17.93 -22.87
CA GLU A 405 -2.04 -18.08 -21.48
C GLU A 405 -2.35 -16.72 -20.83
N PHE A 406 -1.46 -15.73 -20.98
CA PHE A 406 -1.69 -14.38 -20.47
C PHE A 406 -2.87 -13.67 -21.15
N LEU A 407 -3.11 -13.93 -22.43
CA LEU A 407 -4.27 -13.39 -23.15
C LEU A 407 -5.57 -13.92 -22.54
N ASN A 408 -5.63 -15.22 -22.25
CA ASN A 408 -6.78 -15.83 -21.57
C ASN A 408 -7.00 -15.25 -20.16
N ILE A 409 -5.92 -14.92 -19.45
CA ILE A 409 -6.00 -14.25 -18.15
C ILE A 409 -6.57 -12.84 -18.31
N ALA A 410 -5.99 -12.03 -19.21
CA ALA A 410 -6.43 -10.65 -19.45
C ALA A 410 -7.91 -10.58 -19.87
N LEU A 411 -8.36 -11.50 -20.73
CA LEU A 411 -9.75 -11.57 -21.16
C LEU A 411 -10.73 -11.86 -20.03
N ARG A 412 -10.35 -12.69 -19.04
CA ARG A 412 -11.17 -12.96 -17.84
C ARG A 412 -11.25 -11.78 -16.88
N LEU A 413 -10.26 -10.88 -16.92
CA LEU A 413 -10.26 -9.66 -16.10
C LEU A 413 -11.06 -8.53 -16.75
N SER A 414 -11.32 -8.61 -18.06
CA SER A 414 -12.11 -7.65 -18.81
C SER A 414 -13.62 -7.81 -18.51
N PRO A 415 -14.32 -6.77 -18.02
CA PRO A 415 -15.76 -6.86 -17.72
C PRO A 415 -16.61 -7.27 -18.92
N THR A 416 -16.20 -6.87 -20.12
CA THR A 416 -16.88 -7.14 -21.40
C THR A 416 -16.27 -8.31 -22.17
N HIS A 417 -15.25 -8.98 -21.61
CA HIS A 417 -14.44 -9.98 -22.31
C HIS A 417 -13.87 -9.46 -23.65
N SER A 418 -13.67 -8.15 -23.77
CA SER A 418 -13.18 -7.50 -24.99
C SER A 418 -11.66 -7.43 -25.03
N LEU A 419 -11.10 -7.57 -26.24
CA LEU A 419 -9.70 -7.39 -26.57
C LEU A 419 -9.23 -5.92 -26.53
N GLN A 420 -10.14 -4.95 -26.38
CA GLN A 420 -9.80 -3.52 -26.29
C GLN A 420 -9.03 -3.16 -25.01
N HIS A 421 -8.95 -4.08 -24.03
CA HIS A 421 -8.22 -3.86 -22.80
C HIS A 421 -6.70 -3.67 -23.03
N PRO A 422 -6.02 -2.74 -22.34
CA PRO A 422 -4.59 -2.46 -22.54
C PRO A 422 -3.68 -3.70 -22.53
N SER A 423 -3.85 -4.63 -21.59
CA SER A 423 -3.09 -5.89 -21.54
C SER A 423 -3.34 -6.75 -22.77
N CYS A 424 -4.60 -6.92 -23.17
CA CYS A 424 -4.97 -7.66 -24.38
C CYS A 424 -4.31 -7.06 -25.63
N LEU A 425 -4.42 -5.73 -25.81
CA LEU A 425 -3.81 -5.03 -26.93
C LEU A 425 -2.28 -5.23 -26.99
N LEU A 426 -1.62 -5.16 -25.83
CA LEU A 426 -0.17 -5.36 -25.76
C LEU A 426 0.23 -6.79 -26.17
N ILE A 427 -0.50 -7.80 -25.71
CA ILE A 427 -0.26 -9.21 -26.03
C ILE A 427 -0.51 -9.48 -27.52
N ILE A 428 -1.66 -9.02 -28.05
CA ILE A 428 -2.03 -9.19 -29.46
C ILE A 428 -1.00 -8.53 -30.36
N ARG A 429 -0.57 -7.31 -30.02
CA ARG A 429 0.48 -6.60 -30.76
C ARG A 429 1.75 -7.45 -30.88
N HIS A 430 2.16 -8.12 -29.80
CA HIS A 430 3.37 -8.95 -29.82
C HIS A 430 3.18 -10.27 -30.55
N LEU A 431 2.09 -10.98 -30.26
CA LEU A 431 1.76 -12.26 -30.91
C LEU A 431 1.64 -12.13 -32.43
N LEU A 432 1.13 -11.00 -32.92
CA LEU A 432 0.89 -10.82 -34.35
C LEU A 432 1.99 -10.02 -35.06
N PHE A 433 2.46 -8.90 -34.49
CA PHE A 433 3.15 -7.86 -35.26
C PHE A 433 4.64 -7.63 -34.91
N LYS A 434 5.16 -8.09 -33.76
CA LYS A 434 6.49 -7.65 -33.26
C LYS A 434 7.61 -8.70 -33.33
N LEU A 435 7.37 -9.87 -33.89
CA LEU A 435 8.31 -11.01 -33.81
C LEU A 435 9.34 -11.07 -34.96
N ASP A 436 9.30 -10.16 -35.94
CA ASP A 436 10.13 -10.24 -37.15
C ASP A 436 11.21 -9.13 -37.19
N ASN A 437 12.30 -9.33 -36.43
CA ASN A 437 13.44 -8.41 -36.32
C ASN A 437 14.52 -8.58 -37.41
N TYR A 438 14.30 -9.43 -38.41
CA TYR A 438 15.26 -9.68 -39.48
C TYR A 438 14.78 -9.09 -40.81
N GLY A 439 15.71 -8.81 -41.73
CA GLY A 439 15.49 -8.30 -43.09
C GLY A 439 14.74 -9.28 -44.00
N ILE A 440 13.59 -9.74 -43.53
CA ILE A 440 12.64 -10.62 -44.20
C ILE A 440 11.86 -9.78 -45.21
N VAL A 441 11.67 -10.33 -46.41
CA VAL A 441 10.87 -9.71 -47.47
C VAL A 441 9.44 -9.48 -46.98
N ILE A 442 8.81 -8.36 -47.36
CA ILE A 442 7.48 -7.96 -46.89
C ILE A 442 6.44 -9.06 -47.10
N SER A 443 6.49 -9.78 -48.23
CA SER A 443 5.62 -10.91 -48.55
C SER A 443 5.67 -12.03 -47.49
N GLU A 444 6.86 -12.37 -47.02
CA GLU A 444 7.04 -13.39 -46.00
C GLU A 444 6.59 -12.88 -44.62
N LYS A 445 6.82 -11.60 -44.29
CA LYS A 445 6.28 -10.98 -43.06
C LYS A 445 4.75 -11.04 -43.00
N ILE A 446 4.07 -10.69 -44.10
CA ILE A 446 2.61 -10.73 -44.20
C ILE A 446 2.11 -12.18 -44.14
N THR A 447 2.78 -13.12 -44.83
CA THR A 447 2.43 -14.55 -44.76
C THR A 447 2.48 -15.05 -43.32
N ARG A 448 3.56 -14.76 -42.59
CA ARG A 448 3.71 -15.13 -41.18
C ARG A 448 2.64 -14.50 -40.29
N LEU A 449 2.32 -13.22 -40.51
CA LEU A 449 1.23 -12.54 -39.80
C LEU A 449 -0.09 -13.31 -39.94
N PHE A 450 -0.48 -13.70 -41.15
CA PHE A 450 -1.72 -14.46 -41.36
C PHE A 450 -1.66 -15.89 -40.81
N ILE A 451 -0.50 -16.57 -40.90
CA ILE A 451 -0.32 -17.88 -40.25
C ILE A 451 -0.55 -17.74 -38.74
N ARG A 452 0.04 -16.71 -38.10
CA ARG A 452 -0.12 -16.46 -36.66
C ARG A 452 -1.56 -16.12 -36.31
N LEU A 453 -2.22 -15.27 -37.10
CA LEU A 453 -3.62 -14.93 -36.93
C LEU A 453 -4.51 -16.17 -36.99
N ASN A 454 -4.27 -17.07 -37.95
CA ASN A 454 -5.02 -18.32 -38.09
C ASN A 454 -4.76 -19.33 -36.97
N ASN A 455 -3.57 -19.28 -36.35
CA ASN A 455 -3.16 -20.14 -35.24
C ASN A 455 -3.62 -19.64 -33.86
N LEU A 456 -4.20 -18.44 -33.80
CA LEU A 456 -4.89 -17.95 -32.61
C LEU A 456 -6.32 -18.49 -32.62
N ASP A 457 -6.83 -18.85 -31.44
CA ASP A 457 -8.13 -19.51 -31.31
C ASP A 457 -9.24 -18.65 -31.93
N LYS A 458 -10.05 -19.25 -32.82
CA LYS A 458 -11.17 -18.58 -33.49
C LYS A 458 -12.16 -17.99 -32.50
N GLY A 459 -12.26 -18.50 -31.28
CA GLY A 459 -13.14 -17.97 -30.23
C GLY A 459 -12.71 -16.58 -29.71
N VAL A 460 -11.42 -16.24 -29.78
CA VAL A 460 -10.87 -15.00 -29.19
C VAL A 460 -11.29 -13.74 -29.96
N PHE A 461 -11.53 -13.86 -31.26
CA PHE A 461 -11.76 -12.74 -32.18
C PHE A 461 -13.21 -12.60 -32.65
N GLN A 462 -14.12 -13.44 -32.16
CA GLN A 462 -15.51 -13.49 -32.65
C GLN A 462 -16.35 -12.28 -32.24
N THR A 463 -16.02 -11.66 -31.09
CA THR A 463 -16.86 -10.63 -30.46
C THR A 463 -16.44 -9.21 -30.77
N ASP A 464 -15.16 -8.98 -31.07
CA ASP A 464 -14.63 -7.63 -31.25
C ASP A 464 -14.43 -7.27 -32.73
N ASP A 465 -14.74 -6.01 -33.05
CA ASP A 465 -14.46 -5.42 -34.36
C ASP A 465 -12.96 -5.16 -34.51
N PRO A 466 -12.28 -5.74 -35.53
CA PRO A 466 -10.85 -5.49 -35.78
C PRO A 466 -10.50 -4.01 -35.92
N ALA A 467 -11.44 -3.17 -36.41
CA ALA A 467 -11.21 -1.74 -36.55
C ALA A 467 -11.04 -0.99 -35.23
N SER A 468 -11.56 -1.55 -34.13
CA SER A 468 -11.44 -0.98 -32.79
C SER A 468 -10.15 -1.40 -32.06
N ILE A 469 -9.40 -2.36 -32.62
CA ILE A 469 -8.25 -2.99 -31.97
C ILE A 469 -6.95 -2.69 -32.72
N ILE A 470 -6.93 -2.90 -34.03
CA ILE A 470 -5.73 -2.78 -34.85
C ILE A 470 -5.44 -1.30 -35.09
N LYS A 471 -4.23 -0.88 -34.74
CA LYS A 471 -3.75 0.49 -34.95
C LYS A 471 -2.84 0.56 -36.17
N ASP A 472 -2.96 1.62 -36.96
CA ASP A 472 -2.14 1.85 -38.16
C ASP A 472 -0.63 1.78 -37.88
N GLU A 473 -0.20 2.27 -36.72
CA GLU A 473 1.19 2.22 -36.27
C GLU A 473 1.78 0.80 -36.19
N TRP A 474 0.94 -0.23 -36.02
CA TRP A 474 1.39 -1.63 -35.96
C TRP A 474 1.62 -2.24 -37.34
N LEU A 475 1.08 -1.60 -38.39
CA LEU A 475 1.12 -2.07 -39.76
C LEU A 475 2.24 -1.41 -40.58
N ILE A 476 2.93 -0.40 -40.05
CA ILE A 476 3.94 0.40 -40.78
C ILE A 476 5.04 -0.48 -41.40
N ASP A 477 5.51 -1.52 -40.69
CA ASP A 477 6.58 -2.40 -41.18
C ASP A 477 6.11 -3.47 -42.18
N TYR A 478 4.80 -3.50 -42.47
CA TYR A 478 4.13 -4.45 -43.36
C TYR A 478 3.61 -3.78 -44.65
N ILE A 479 3.74 -2.47 -44.79
CA ILE A 479 3.28 -1.76 -45.99
C ILE A 479 4.32 -1.83 -47.11
N PHE A 480 3.83 -1.73 -48.34
CA PHE A 480 4.66 -1.65 -49.53
C PHE A 480 4.84 -0.17 -49.90
N HIS A 481 6.07 0.30 -50.02
CA HIS A 481 6.35 1.74 -50.12
C HIS A 481 6.41 2.26 -51.56
N ILE A 482 6.75 1.39 -52.52
CA ILE A 482 7.01 1.76 -53.90
C ILE A 482 6.38 0.71 -54.83
N PRO A 483 5.90 1.05 -56.04
CA PRO A 483 5.39 0.06 -56.99
C PRO A 483 6.35 -1.10 -57.26
N GLN A 484 7.66 -0.89 -57.13
CA GLN A 484 8.69 -1.92 -57.24
C GLN A 484 8.53 -3.02 -56.18
N ASP A 485 8.14 -2.70 -54.95
CA ASP A 485 7.95 -3.70 -53.88
C ASP A 485 6.76 -4.60 -54.17
N TRP A 486 5.69 -4.03 -54.75
CA TRP A 486 4.55 -4.81 -55.24
C TRP A 486 4.94 -5.69 -56.43
N LEU A 487 5.79 -5.20 -57.33
CA LEU A 487 6.28 -5.97 -58.47
C LEU A 487 7.20 -7.15 -58.08
N MET A 488 7.76 -7.15 -56.86
CA MET A 488 8.51 -8.30 -56.34
C MET A 488 7.60 -9.47 -55.92
N LEU A 489 6.30 -9.23 -55.73
CA LEU A 489 5.32 -10.30 -55.52
C LEU A 489 5.08 -11.03 -56.85
N ILE A 490 5.93 -12.02 -57.13
CA ILE A 490 5.68 -12.97 -58.21
C ILE A 490 4.44 -13.80 -57.91
N LYS A 491 3.83 -14.40 -58.95
CA LYS A 491 2.59 -15.19 -58.84
C LYS A 491 2.59 -16.19 -57.69
N TYR A 492 3.71 -16.87 -57.49
CA TYR A 492 3.88 -17.85 -56.42
C TYR A 492 3.72 -17.24 -55.01
N ASP A 493 4.38 -16.10 -54.73
CA ASP A 493 4.30 -15.44 -53.43
C ASP A 493 2.90 -14.87 -53.16
N TYR A 494 2.24 -14.36 -54.19
CA TYR A 494 0.85 -13.91 -54.12
C TYR A 494 -0.12 -15.05 -53.82
N ASP A 495 0.04 -16.19 -54.52
CA ASP A 495 -0.78 -17.38 -54.28
C ASP A 495 -0.56 -17.92 -52.85
N CYS A 496 0.66 -17.88 -52.33
CA CYS A 496 0.95 -18.21 -50.93
C CYS A 496 0.28 -17.25 -49.94
N LEU A 497 0.36 -15.93 -50.18
CA LEU A 497 -0.27 -14.91 -49.33
C LEU A 497 -1.80 -15.06 -49.27
N THR A 498 -2.42 -15.30 -50.42
CA THR A 498 -3.87 -15.47 -50.54
C THR A 498 -4.35 -16.81 -50.01
N ALA A 499 -3.55 -17.88 -50.12
CA ALA A 499 -3.88 -19.20 -49.58
C ALA A 499 -3.92 -19.21 -48.03
N VAL A 500 -3.09 -18.41 -47.38
CA VAL A 500 -3.07 -18.29 -45.91
C VAL A 500 -4.14 -17.31 -45.42
N CYS A 501 -4.51 -16.32 -46.21
CA CYS A 501 -5.60 -15.40 -45.86
C CYS A 501 -6.93 -16.15 -45.76
N GLN A 502 -7.54 -16.16 -44.57
CA GLN A 502 -8.91 -16.65 -44.40
C GLN A 502 -9.91 -15.54 -44.76
N ASN A 503 -11.05 -15.87 -45.35
CA ASN A 503 -12.17 -14.93 -45.54
C ASN A 503 -12.87 -14.64 -44.20
N ASN A 504 -12.17 -14.01 -43.25
CA ASN A 504 -12.67 -13.58 -41.95
C ASN A 504 -12.48 -12.06 -41.77
N SER A 505 -13.28 -11.46 -40.89
CA SER A 505 -13.31 -9.99 -40.69
C SER A 505 -11.94 -9.39 -40.39
N TRP A 506 -11.12 -10.08 -39.61
CA TRP A 506 -9.78 -9.63 -39.22
C TRP A 506 -8.79 -9.62 -40.38
N SER A 507 -8.75 -10.70 -41.17
CA SER A 507 -7.82 -10.82 -42.29
C SER A 507 -8.17 -9.80 -43.38
N LEU A 508 -9.46 -9.61 -43.64
CA LEU A 508 -9.96 -8.62 -44.59
C LEU A 508 -9.67 -7.19 -44.12
N TYR A 509 -9.86 -6.90 -42.84
CA TYR A 509 -9.55 -5.59 -42.27
C TYR A 509 -8.05 -5.27 -42.35
N ILE A 510 -7.17 -6.20 -41.94
CA ILE A 510 -5.71 -6.02 -42.01
C ILE A 510 -5.29 -5.75 -43.46
N TRP A 511 -5.78 -6.55 -44.42
CA TRP A 511 -5.47 -6.34 -45.83
C TRP A 511 -5.92 -4.98 -46.35
N SER A 512 -7.15 -4.59 -46.03
CA SER A 512 -7.69 -3.27 -46.40
C SER A 512 -6.80 -2.14 -45.87
N ARG A 513 -6.41 -2.19 -44.59
CA ARG A 513 -5.51 -1.20 -43.99
C ARG A 513 -4.11 -1.20 -44.58
N LEU A 514 -3.52 -2.37 -44.85
CA LEU A 514 -2.19 -2.47 -45.48
C LEU A 514 -2.17 -1.80 -46.85
N ILE A 515 -3.17 -2.07 -47.68
CA ILE A 515 -3.30 -1.48 -49.01
C ILE A 515 -3.54 0.02 -48.89
N GLN A 516 -4.43 0.44 -47.98
CA GLN A 516 -4.76 1.85 -47.79
C GLN A 516 -3.54 2.66 -47.33
N LEU A 517 -2.80 2.17 -46.35
CA LEU A 517 -1.59 2.81 -45.85
C LEU A 517 -0.49 2.83 -46.92
N SER A 518 -0.33 1.75 -47.69
CA SER A 518 0.61 1.69 -48.83
C SER A 518 0.30 2.75 -49.89
N LEU A 519 -0.98 2.89 -50.27
CA LEU A 519 -1.43 3.84 -51.28
C LEU A 519 -1.48 5.29 -50.77
N SER A 520 -1.71 5.50 -49.47
CA SER A 520 -1.73 6.85 -48.88
C SER A 520 -0.39 7.58 -48.94
N LYS A 521 0.72 6.82 -49.05
CA LYS A 521 2.08 7.36 -49.19
C LYS A 521 2.47 7.67 -50.64
N VAL A 522 1.59 7.38 -51.61
CA VAL A 522 1.85 7.69 -53.03
C VAL A 522 1.73 9.20 -53.23
N GLU A 523 2.84 9.83 -53.60
CA GLU A 523 2.89 11.26 -53.94
C GLU A 523 1.90 11.57 -55.08
N THR A 524 1.20 12.71 -54.98
CA THR A 524 0.21 13.23 -55.95
C THR A 524 0.75 13.43 -57.36
N ASP A 525 2.05 13.31 -57.56
CA ASP A 525 2.70 13.55 -58.85
C ASP A 525 3.11 12.22 -59.52
N LYS A 526 3.10 11.11 -58.77
CA LYS A 526 3.52 9.76 -59.21
C LYS A 526 2.40 8.72 -59.22
N TRP A 527 1.17 9.10 -58.86
CA TRP A 527 0.05 8.15 -58.78
C TRP A 527 -0.32 7.55 -60.13
N ASN A 528 -0.24 8.30 -61.23
CA ASN A 528 -0.52 7.81 -62.60
C ASN A 528 0.39 6.63 -62.97
N ALA A 529 1.70 6.80 -62.75
CA ALA A 529 2.67 5.75 -62.97
C ALA A 529 2.42 4.57 -62.02
N THR A 530 2.13 4.84 -60.75
CA THR A 530 1.83 3.81 -59.74
C THR A 530 0.63 2.95 -60.15
N VAL A 531 -0.48 3.56 -60.59
CA VAL A 531 -1.67 2.84 -61.08
C VAL A 531 -1.35 2.00 -62.31
N ALA A 532 -0.59 2.54 -63.26
CA ALA A 532 -0.20 1.78 -64.46
C ALA A 532 0.67 0.56 -64.11
N HIS A 533 1.63 0.68 -63.18
CA HIS A 533 2.48 -0.42 -62.72
C HIS A 533 1.69 -1.46 -61.93
N LEU A 534 0.76 -1.05 -61.06
CA LEU A 534 -0.13 -1.95 -60.33
C LEU A 534 -1.05 -2.74 -61.27
N ASN A 535 -1.58 -2.08 -62.31
CA ASN A 535 -2.38 -2.74 -63.34
C ASN A 535 -1.55 -3.76 -64.13
N HIS A 536 -0.31 -3.45 -64.46
CA HIS A 536 0.59 -4.40 -65.12
C HIS A 536 0.95 -5.59 -64.21
N TRP A 537 1.18 -5.34 -62.92
CA TRP A 537 1.42 -6.38 -61.93
C TRP A 537 0.25 -7.37 -61.82
N MET A 538 -1.00 -6.88 -61.73
CA MET A 538 -2.19 -7.76 -61.66
C MET A 538 -2.26 -8.72 -62.87
N ILE A 539 -1.96 -8.21 -64.06
CA ILE A 539 -1.91 -9.02 -65.29
C ILE A 539 -0.80 -10.09 -65.17
N ASN A 540 0.38 -9.72 -64.67
CA ASN A 540 1.54 -10.62 -64.56
C ASN A 540 1.36 -11.73 -63.51
N VAL A 541 0.62 -11.47 -62.43
CA VAL A 541 0.27 -12.49 -61.41
C VAL A 541 -0.76 -13.50 -61.96
N GLY A 542 -1.34 -13.27 -63.13
CA GLY A 542 -2.25 -14.22 -63.79
C GLY A 542 -3.54 -14.46 -63.00
N ARG A 543 -3.88 -13.52 -62.11
CA ARG A 543 -5.20 -13.39 -61.53
C ARG A 543 -5.95 -12.48 -62.49
N ASP A 544 -6.97 -13.03 -63.14
CA ASP A 544 -7.78 -12.18 -64.00
C ASP A 544 -8.32 -11.05 -63.11
N LYS A 545 -8.18 -9.83 -63.59
CA LYS A 545 -8.58 -8.57 -62.93
C LYS A 545 -10.08 -8.52 -62.59
N TYR A 546 -10.82 -9.60 -62.86
CA TYR A 546 -12.27 -9.74 -62.82
C TYR A 546 -12.76 -11.06 -62.20
N THR A 547 -11.91 -11.84 -61.52
CA THR A 547 -12.44 -12.97 -60.74
C THR A 547 -13.23 -12.45 -59.54
N ALA A 548 -14.57 -12.50 -59.63
CA ALA A 548 -15.51 -12.08 -58.58
C ALA A 548 -15.32 -12.82 -57.24
N ASN A 549 -14.54 -13.90 -57.23
CA ASN A 549 -14.25 -14.72 -56.05
C ASN A 549 -12.93 -14.36 -55.36
N ASP A 550 -12.15 -13.39 -55.87
CA ASP A 550 -10.89 -12.96 -55.27
C ASP A 550 -11.07 -11.73 -54.36
N THR A 551 -11.37 -11.98 -53.08
CA THR A 551 -11.61 -10.94 -52.06
C THR A 551 -10.45 -9.94 -51.92
N LEU A 552 -9.20 -10.36 -52.17
CA LEU A 552 -8.06 -9.47 -52.07
C LEU A 552 -8.03 -8.48 -53.23
N THR A 553 -8.28 -8.96 -54.45
CA THR A 553 -8.41 -8.11 -55.64
C THR A 553 -9.55 -7.09 -55.44
N ILE A 554 -10.66 -7.50 -54.83
CA ILE A 554 -11.79 -6.61 -54.49
C ILE A 554 -11.35 -5.49 -53.52
N ILE A 555 -10.73 -5.85 -52.40
CA ILE A 555 -10.21 -4.89 -51.41
C ILE A 555 -9.23 -3.92 -52.07
N PHE A 556 -8.34 -4.44 -52.92
CA PHE A 556 -7.32 -3.66 -53.60
C PHE A 556 -7.91 -2.62 -54.55
N VAL A 557 -8.88 -3.02 -55.39
CA VAL A 557 -9.55 -2.12 -56.33
C VAL A 557 -10.34 -1.04 -55.61
N ASN A 558 -11.09 -1.39 -54.55
CA ASN A 558 -11.81 -0.40 -53.74
C ASN A 558 -10.85 0.62 -53.12
N THR A 559 -9.74 0.15 -52.57
CA THR A 559 -8.81 1.04 -51.89
C THR A 559 -8.08 1.97 -52.87
N ILE A 560 -7.77 1.49 -54.09
CA ILE A 560 -7.30 2.33 -55.20
C ILE A 560 -8.37 3.36 -55.57
N PHE A 561 -9.63 2.95 -55.64
CA PHE A 561 -10.73 3.84 -55.94
C PHE A 561 -10.81 4.99 -54.93
N ASP A 562 -10.84 4.67 -53.65
CA ASP A 562 -10.99 5.66 -52.57
C ASP A 562 -9.76 6.56 -52.44
N THR A 563 -8.56 5.97 -52.51
CA THR A 563 -7.31 6.66 -52.15
C THR A 563 -6.68 7.39 -53.34
N VAL A 564 -6.92 6.91 -54.57
CA VAL A 564 -6.29 7.44 -55.78
C VAL A 564 -7.30 8.00 -56.76
N ILE A 565 -8.33 7.24 -57.14
CA ILE A 565 -9.28 7.62 -58.21
C ILE A 565 -10.20 8.76 -57.76
N PHE A 566 -10.82 8.65 -56.59
CA PHE A 566 -11.73 9.66 -56.06
C PHE A 566 -11.03 11.00 -55.78
N LYS A 567 -9.81 10.95 -55.24
CA LYS A 567 -8.97 12.14 -55.00
C LYS A 567 -8.51 12.81 -56.30
N ASN A 568 -8.21 12.03 -57.34
CA ASN A 568 -7.75 12.53 -58.65
C ASN A 568 -8.84 12.48 -59.74
N SER A 569 -10.11 12.60 -59.33
CA SER A 569 -11.31 12.36 -60.14
C SER A 569 -11.30 12.89 -61.58
N LYS A 570 -10.69 14.05 -61.86
CA LYS A 570 -10.58 14.59 -63.23
C LYS A 570 -9.42 14.00 -64.03
N SER A 571 -8.26 13.85 -63.40
CA SER A 571 -7.02 13.38 -64.05
C SER A 571 -7.01 11.87 -64.29
N VAL A 572 -7.78 11.11 -63.50
CA VAL A 572 -7.86 9.64 -63.59
C VAL A 572 -8.54 9.14 -64.87
N LEU A 573 -9.37 9.97 -65.51
CA LEU A 573 -10.04 9.65 -66.76
C LEU A 573 -9.08 9.49 -67.94
N PHE A 574 -7.81 9.86 -67.77
CA PHE A 574 -6.77 9.83 -68.81
C PHE A 574 -5.75 8.69 -68.60
N VAL A 575 -5.99 7.76 -67.67
CA VAL A 575 -5.09 6.64 -67.37
C VAL A 575 -5.27 5.50 -68.39
N PRO A 576 -4.19 4.83 -68.82
CA PRO A 576 -4.29 3.63 -69.65
C PRO A 576 -5.14 2.55 -68.96
N ASN A 577 -6.13 1.99 -69.66
CA ASN A 577 -7.08 0.96 -69.17
C ASN A 577 -8.18 1.42 -68.19
N ILE A 578 -8.47 2.73 -68.11
CA ILE A 578 -9.59 3.26 -67.29
C ILE A 578 -10.95 2.58 -67.57
N GLY A 579 -11.21 2.17 -68.82
CA GLY A 579 -12.47 1.49 -69.18
C GLY A 579 -12.66 0.16 -68.45
N SER A 580 -11.59 -0.59 -68.21
CA SER A 580 -11.63 -1.85 -67.45
C SER A 580 -11.96 -1.63 -65.97
N ILE A 581 -11.41 -0.56 -65.38
CA ILE A 581 -11.62 -0.17 -63.99
C ILE A 581 -13.05 0.34 -63.79
N LEU A 582 -13.54 1.17 -64.71
CA LEU A 582 -14.91 1.70 -64.69
C LEU A 582 -15.97 0.59 -64.82
N THR A 583 -15.77 -0.41 -65.69
CA THR A 583 -16.71 -1.53 -65.81
C THR A 583 -16.85 -2.29 -64.50
N TYR A 584 -15.75 -2.58 -63.80
CA TYR A 584 -15.80 -3.26 -62.49
C TYR A 584 -16.49 -2.42 -61.40
N ILE A 585 -16.24 -1.11 -61.35
CA ILE A 585 -16.92 -0.20 -60.41
C ILE A 585 -18.44 -0.21 -60.63
N LEU A 586 -18.85 -0.27 -61.89
CA LEU A 586 -20.25 -0.33 -62.30
C LEU A 586 -20.88 -1.69 -62.01
N ASP A 587 -20.14 -2.79 -62.21
CA ASP A 587 -20.58 -4.14 -61.85
C ASP A 587 -20.66 -4.33 -60.32
N ALA A 588 -19.73 -3.75 -59.57
CA ALA A 588 -19.71 -3.73 -58.12
C ALA A 588 -20.89 -2.96 -57.52
N ARG A 589 -21.32 -1.85 -58.16
CA ARG A 589 -22.56 -1.13 -57.79
C ARG A 589 -23.81 -2.00 -57.91
N GLN A 590 -23.83 -2.96 -58.83
CA GLN A 590 -24.96 -3.87 -59.06
C GLN A 590 -24.96 -5.09 -58.12
N ASN A 591 -23.87 -5.32 -57.37
CA ASN A 591 -23.68 -6.52 -56.56
C ASN A 591 -23.91 -6.24 -55.06
N ASN A 592 -24.87 -6.96 -54.44
CA ASN A 592 -25.39 -6.67 -53.09
C ASN A 592 -24.51 -7.20 -51.93
N ASP A 593 -23.37 -7.83 -52.21
CA ASP A 593 -22.58 -8.59 -51.23
C ASP A 593 -21.68 -7.75 -50.30
N LYS A 594 -22.00 -6.47 -50.07
CA LYS A 594 -21.40 -5.58 -49.04
C LYS A 594 -19.90 -5.29 -49.13
N LEU A 595 -19.20 -5.74 -50.18
CA LEU A 595 -17.75 -5.57 -50.28
C LEU A 595 -17.30 -4.22 -50.85
N VAL A 596 -18.21 -3.41 -51.42
CA VAL A 596 -17.90 -2.09 -52.04
C VAL A 596 -18.83 -1.02 -51.49
N ASP A 597 -18.29 0.17 -51.17
CA ASP A 597 -19.10 1.33 -50.74
C ASP A 597 -19.83 1.95 -51.95
N ILE A 598 -21.05 1.48 -52.18
CA ILE A 598 -21.93 1.90 -53.28
C ILE A 598 -22.12 3.44 -53.26
N LYS A 599 -22.18 4.05 -52.08
CA LYS A 599 -22.39 5.49 -51.96
C LYS A 599 -21.19 6.28 -52.49
N GLN A 600 -19.98 5.82 -52.21
CA GLN A 600 -18.76 6.44 -52.75
C GLN A 600 -18.64 6.28 -54.27
N VAL A 601 -19.07 5.12 -54.79
CA VAL A 601 -19.15 4.88 -56.24
C VAL A 601 -20.14 5.84 -56.90
N ASP A 602 -21.31 6.04 -56.30
CA ASP A 602 -22.32 6.97 -56.80
C ASP A 602 -21.85 8.43 -56.72
N ASP A 603 -21.22 8.83 -55.61
CA ASP A 603 -20.66 10.18 -55.42
C ASP A 603 -19.56 10.49 -56.44
N PHE A 604 -18.68 9.52 -56.73
CA PHE A 604 -17.68 9.64 -57.80
C PHE A 604 -18.35 9.85 -59.15
N ILE A 605 -19.29 8.98 -59.53
CA ILE A 605 -20.01 9.04 -60.80
C ILE A 605 -20.65 10.42 -60.99
N GLN A 606 -21.28 10.96 -59.95
CA GLN A 606 -21.85 12.31 -59.97
C GLN A 606 -20.77 13.38 -60.18
N LYS A 607 -19.65 13.29 -59.45
CA LYS A 607 -18.55 14.27 -59.48
C LYS A 607 -17.83 14.33 -60.83
N VAL A 608 -17.63 13.20 -61.51
CA VAL A 608 -16.93 13.14 -62.81
C VAL A 608 -17.86 13.22 -64.03
N ASN A 609 -19.18 13.17 -63.83
CA ASN A 609 -20.19 13.12 -64.88
C ASN A 609 -19.95 14.16 -66.00
N GLN A 610 -19.67 15.41 -65.62
CA GLN A 610 -19.42 16.47 -66.60
C GLN A 610 -18.10 16.26 -67.35
N SER A 611 -17.01 15.92 -66.66
CA SER A 611 -15.72 15.64 -67.30
C SER A 611 -15.77 14.41 -68.21
N ILE A 612 -16.57 13.39 -67.87
CA ILE A 612 -16.83 12.24 -68.76
C ILE A 612 -17.55 12.72 -70.02
N LYS A 613 -18.61 13.54 -69.89
CA LYS A 613 -19.33 14.12 -71.04
C LYS A 613 -18.41 14.99 -71.90
N ASP A 614 -17.56 15.79 -71.28
CA ASP A 614 -16.61 16.66 -71.98
C ASP A 614 -15.58 15.83 -72.78
N ILE A 615 -15.01 14.77 -72.19
CA ILE A 615 -14.11 13.84 -72.88
C ILE A 615 -14.80 13.12 -74.04
N LEU A 616 -16.04 12.65 -73.84
CA LEU A 616 -16.84 12.02 -74.90
C LEU A 616 -17.13 12.99 -76.05
N SER A 617 -17.37 14.27 -75.75
CA SER A 617 -17.59 15.30 -76.76
C SER A 617 -16.33 15.65 -77.57
N LEU A 618 -15.14 15.46 -76.98
CA LEU A 618 -13.84 15.75 -77.60
C LEU A 618 -13.29 14.58 -78.45
N ASN A 619 -13.67 13.32 -78.15
CA ASN A 619 -13.09 12.12 -78.76
C ASN A 619 -14.07 11.34 -79.66
N SER A 620 -14.62 12.00 -80.69
CA SER A 620 -15.48 11.40 -81.72
C SER A 620 -14.79 10.37 -82.65
N LYS A 621 -13.75 9.66 -82.18
CA LYS A 621 -12.95 8.69 -82.95
C LYS A 621 -12.64 7.35 -82.26
N PHE A 622 -13.12 7.07 -81.04
CA PHE A 622 -12.90 5.77 -80.37
C PHE A 622 -14.22 5.05 -80.06
N GLY A 623 -14.79 4.39 -81.06
CA GLY A 623 -16.14 3.78 -81.00
C GLY A 623 -16.34 2.61 -80.04
N LEU A 624 -15.29 2.04 -79.42
CA LEU A 624 -15.45 0.92 -78.48
C LEU A 624 -15.66 1.36 -77.02
N LEU A 625 -15.01 2.46 -76.60
CA LEU A 625 -15.17 3.05 -75.27
C LEU A 625 -16.52 3.77 -75.16
N GLU A 626 -16.92 4.43 -76.25
CA GLU A 626 -18.20 5.11 -76.38
C GLU A 626 -19.38 4.14 -76.22
N PHE A 627 -19.29 2.92 -76.76
CA PHE A 627 -20.35 1.91 -76.64
C PHE A 627 -20.49 1.35 -75.21
N LEU A 628 -19.37 1.06 -74.54
CA LEU A 628 -19.37 0.57 -73.16
C LEU A 628 -19.84 1.64 -72.17
N VAL A 629 -19.36 2.88 -72.30
CA VAL A 629 -19.78 3.99 -71.44
C VAL A 629 -21.24 4.39 -71.72
N CYS A 630 -21.68 4.47 -72.98
CA CYS A 630 -23.06 4.84 -73.29
C CYS A 630 -24.10 3.78 -72.89
N LYS A 631 -23.75 2.49 -72.94
CA LYS A 631 -24.65 1.42 -72.51
C LYS A 631 -24.79 1.43 -70.98
N THR A 632 -23.67 1.44 -70.26
CA THR A 632 -23.70 1.32 -68.79
C THR A 632 -24.20 2.60 -68.10
N PHE A 633 -24.02 3.80 -68.67
CA PHE A 633 -24.56 5.04 -68.08
C PHE A 633 -26.00 5.37 -68.49
N ARG A 634 -26.54 4.77 -69.57
CA ARG A 634 -27.98 4.86 -69.90
C ARG A 634 -28.83 4.05 -68.94
N ASP A 635 -28.31 2.93 -68.45
CA ASP A 635 -29.01 2.03 -67.53
C ASP A 635 -28.96 2.53 -66.06
N LEU A 636 -28.30 3.66 -65.78
CA LEU A 636 -28.18 4.30 -64.46
C LEU A 636 -29.24 5.37 -64.16
N LYS A 637 -30.37 5.35 -64.89
CA LYS A 637 -31.48 6.29 -64.70
C LYS A 637 -32.70 5.63 -64.08
#